data_AF-A0A357VUC4-F1
#
_entry.id   AF-A0A357VUC4-F1
#
_cell.length_a   1.000
_cell.length_b   1.000
_cell.length_c   1.000
_cell.angle_alpha   90.00
_cell.angle_beta   90.00
_cell.angle_gamma   90.00
#
_symmetry.space_group_name_H-M   'P 1'
#
loop_
_entity.id
_entity.type
_entity.pdbx_description
1 polymer ?
#
loop_
_entity_poly.entity_id
_entity_poly.type
_entity_poly.pdbx_seq_one_letter_code
_entity_poly.pdbx_strand_id
1 'polypeptide(L)'
;MKLLSLEIEGFKSFGRRTYFNLDKNIIAIIGPNGSGKSNIVDAIRWLLGEQSQKQMRISEKNDILHISNNGNDSSNYAKVSLVVQNDDNEKIKISKILEKDSSNRYYINNKIATLKEVQNVFNKGTGKSFYSIIGQGQIGEIVNSSPENIRDIVLDASNIAKYLEKKEVSINLLNKTNENLDRINDLLFVVDKRLKSLSIRAGRARKYLEYRNEIKRIGKMYFGASKVSFLKKIEKHQKEIQENSQKMKSLLSELFEVERGYRNLKSEIEDTDKQLSINGDIVENYRQRVQTIENEKNQLTEELNENNSAIISKEWELNSLEEKMGKLEQQLKELSKNEKDFKEIEEKTQYKTNIINEKKNRITQEIEKQEETIKSLESELSKISQEKERKETELKNHQTTYGSNQERIALLKDQINTLKTKLENNSQKMKEIEDLLSHSKGTEIQLEQRLKKKFDELKQTENSYNTLLSEIDSLQQQEKNLFYTYQSLNRQINEYEGFSTTIKEFFKAFKDDENVVDVVANLINTEERYEEAVSTIASSRIQNIVIKNSSKAKEYLDLVKKGNNGKITLLPLDLLRTKVLLQKKYLNEPGTIDFVINLINYQKEYQKVMEYVFSNALLVDNIETAIKISKMKYPGNIVTLSGELVYSSGAITGGKSKYDHSSTVLKRKREISEIEEDLKKIRVDLSNKQTEYNKVKEKLNIQKEELESIKDELRQTTLTKNTHDLDYKKIKEEIKNLQENIALYNEKLANYEEKNKTLDQEISSLKTWLENNRQINTQTTKKIHEIEETLKDKRAQLNQVEKELIGQEMELKSIKEKYEYYKNQKL
;
A
#
# COMPACT_ATOMS: atom_id res chain seq x y z
N MET A 1 -14.56 46.84 -89.87
CA MET A 1 -15.97 46.43 -89.66
C MET A 1 -16.94 47.44 -90.29
N LYS A 2 -17.91 47.00 -91.11
CA LYS A 2 -18.86 47.84 -91.88
C LYS A 2 -20.31 47.58 -91.48
N LEU A 3 -21.14 48.62 -91.33
CA LEU A 3 -22.59 48.45 -91.09
C LEU A 3 -23.31 48.18 -92.42
N LEU A 4 -24.16 47.17 -92.49
CA LEU A 4 -24.88 46.80 -93.72
C LEU A 4 -26.35 47.17 -93.68
N SER A 5 -27.03 46.87 -92.58
CA SER A 5 -28.43 47.22 -92.43
C SER A 5 -28.88 47.30 -90.98
N LEU A 6 -29.89 48.12 -90.75
CA LEU A 6 -30.53 48.31 -89.45
C LEU A 6 -32.03 48.10 -89.61
N GLU A 7 -32.59 47.29 -88.73
CA GLU A 7 -33.99 46.91 -88.70
C GLU A 7 -34.54 47.27 -87.32
N ILE A 8 -35.57 48.10 -87.27
CA ILE A 8 -36.16 48.64 -86.04
C ILE A 8 -37.66 48.36 -86.05
N GLU A 9 -38.19 47.82 -84.95
CA GLU A 9 -39.60 47.51 -84.78
C GLU A 9 -40.02 47.75 -83.32
N GLY A 10 -41.17 48.40 -83.11
CA GLY A 10 -41.73 48.70 -81.79
C GLY A 10 -40.86 49.58 -80.88
N PHE A 11 -39.89 50.34 -81.43
CA PHE A 11 -38.91 51.13 -80.67
C PHE A 11 -39.17 52.64 -80.78
N LYS A 12 -39.43 53.33 -79.67
CA LYS A 12 -39.71 54.78 -79.58
C LYS A 12 -40.69 55.26 -80.67
N SER A 13 -40.23 55.98 -81.69
CA SER A 13 -41.08 56.51 -82.78
C SER A 13 -41.34 55.50 -83.91
N PHE A 14 -40.75 54.30 -83.86
CA PHE A 14 -40.82 53.27 -84.90
C PHE A 14 -41.77 52.13 -84.49
N GLY A 15 -43.08 52.36 -84.59
CA GLY A 15 -44.10 51.35 -84.24
C GLY A 15 -44.19 50.16 -85.20
N ARG A 16 -43.94 50.39 -86.51
CA ARG A 16 -43.91 49.33 -87.53
C ARG A 16 -42.48 48.96 -87.89
N ARG A 17 -42.30 47.71 -88.33
CA ARG A 17 -41.02 47.20 -88.84
C ARG A 17 -40.48 48.10 -89.95
N THR A 18 -39.37 48.77 -89.65
CA THR A 18 -38.70 49.71 -90.55
C THR A 18 -37.30 49.20 -90.84
N TYR A 19 -36.93 49.16 -92.12
CA TYR A 19 -35.63 48.66 -92.57
C TYR A 19 -34.81 49.78 -93.22
N PHE A 20 -33.59 49.97 -92.73
CA PHE A 20 -32.61 50.91 -93.23
C PHE A 20 -31.45 50.15 -93.89
N ASN A 21 -31.17 50.49 -95.14
CA ASN A 21 -29.96 50.00 -95.82
C ASN A 21 -28.79 50.93 -95.48
N LEU A 22 -27.75 50.39 -94.86
CA LEU A 22 -26.58 51.12 -94.36
C LEU A 22 -25.28 50.83 -95.13
N ASP A 23 -25.35 50.14 -96.29
CA ASP A 23 -24.18 49.62 -97.02
C ASP A 23 -23.37 50.67 -97.85
N LYS A 24 -23.55 51.96 -97.57
CA LYS A 24 -22.84 53.07 -98.26
C LYS A 24 -21.79 53.70 -97.35
N ASN A 25 -20.73 54.26 -97.94
CA ASN A 25 -19.62 54.85 -97.18
C ASN A 25 -20.03 56.12 -96.39
N ILE A 26 -20.97 56.89 -96.93
CA ILE A 26 -21.54 58.08 -96.27
C ILE A 26 -23.05 58.00 -96.38
N ILE A 27 -23.74 58.16 -95.26
CA ILE A 27 -25.20 58.10 -95.17
C ILE A 27 -25.69 59.33 -94.43
N ALA A 28 -26.49 60.14 -95.12
CA ALA A 28 -27.14 61.30 -94.53
C ALA A 28 -28.58 60.96 -94.16
N ILE A 29 -28.95 61.18 -92.89
CA ILE A 29 -30.32 61.02 -92.41
C ILE A 29 -30.93 62.41 -92.28
N ILE A 30 -31.91 62.72 -93.13
CA ILE A 30 -32.54 64.04 -93.26
C ILE A 30 -34.05 63.92 -93.01
N GLY A 31 -34.66 64.98 -92.49
CA GLY A 31 -36.08 65.02 -92.17
C GLY A 31 -36.43 66.26 -91.32
N PRO A 32 -37.71 66.57 -91.10
CA PRO A 32 -38.11 67.69 -90.25
C PRO A 32 -37.71 67.49 -88.77
N ASN A 33 -37.69 68.56 -87.98
CA ASN A 33 -37.39 68.44 -86.55
C ASN A 33 -38.50 67.66 -85.83
N GLY A 34 -38.11 66.75 -84.93
CA GLY A 34 -39.06 65.85 -84.25
C GLY A 34 -39.43 64.57 -85.02
N SER A 35 -38.93 64.35 -86.23
CA SER A 35 -39.28 63.18 -87.07
C SER A 35 -38.61 61.86 -86.67
N GLY A 36 -38.08 61.74 -85.45
CA GLY A 36 -37.43 60.50 -84.96
C GLY A 36 -35.99 60.26 -85.41
N LYS A 37 -35.30 61.22 -86.05
CA LYS A 37 -33.91 61.08 -86.53
C LYS A 37 -32.92 60.63 -85.45
N SER A 38 -33.01 61.24 -84.26
CA SER A 38 -32.14 60.88 -83.11
C SER A 38 -32.43 59.49 -82.56
N ASN A 39 -33.66 58.98 -82.71
CA ASN A 39 -34.04 57.66 -82.20
C ASN A 39 -33.32 56.51 -82.93
N ILE A 40 -32.82 56.75 -84.15
CA ILE A 40 -32.02 55.77 -84.90
C ILE A 40 -30.67 55.55 -84.21
N VAL A 41 -30.02 56.62 -83.75
CA VAL A 41 -28.75 56.54 -83.01
C VAL A 41 -28.98 55.91 -81.63
N ASP A 42 -30.08 56.28 -80.96
CA ASP A 42 -30.46 55.69 -79.69
C ASP A 42 -30.73 54.17 -79.83
N ALA A 43 -31.35 53.72 -80.93
CA ALA A 43 -31.58 52.30 -81.21
C ALA A 43 -30.27 51.52 -81.36
N ILE A 44 -29.29 52.08 -82.07
CA ILE A 44 -27.95 51.48 -82.21
C ILE A 44 -27.25 51.42 -80.85
N ARG A 45 -27.25 52.51 -80.06
CA ARG A 45 -26.66 52.53 -78.70
C ARG A 45 -27.31 51.50 -77.79
N TRP A 46 -28.63 51.33 -77.92
CA TRP A 46 -29.40 50.42 -77.09
C TRP A 46 -29.06 48.97 -77.42
N LEU A 47 -28.91 48.67 -78.71
CA LEU A 47 -28.44 47.38 -79.20
C LEU A 47 -27.00 47.09 -78.76
N LEU A 48 -26.14 48.09 -78.64
CA LEU A 48 -24.75 47.91 -78.20
C LEU A 48 -24.60 47.84 -76.67
N GLY A 49 -25.70 48.07 -75.93
CA GLY A 49 -25.76 47.86 -74.50
C GLY A 49 -25.38 49.05 -73.64
N GLU A 50 -25.54 50.27 -74.17
CA GLU A 50 -25.47 51.51 -73.37
C GLU A 50 -26.41 51.42 -72.16
N GLN A 51 -25.87 51.68 -70.96
CA GLN A 51 -26.59 51.57 -69.68
C GLN A 51 -27.03 52.94 -69.14
N SER A 52 -26.46 54.03 -69.64
CA SER A 52 -26.76 55.38 -69.16
C SER A 52 -28.13 55.86 -69.67
N GLN A 53 -29.11 55.91 -68.77
CA GLN A 53 -30.46 56.44 -69.04
C GLN A 53 -30.44 57.87 -69.60
N LYS A 54 -29.53 58.72 -69.09
CA LYS A 54 -29.31 60.10 -69.56
C LYS A 54 -28.82 60.13 -71.02
N GLN A 55 -27.90 59.25 -71.39
CA GLN A 55 -27.37 59.19 -72.76
C GLN A 55 -28.33 58.53 -73.76
N MET A 56 -29.22 57.66 -73.27
CA MET A 56 -30.28 57.04 -74.07
C MET A 56 -31.56 57.89 -74.20
N ARG A 57 -31.61 59.05 -73.52
CA ARG A 57 -32.78 59.96 -73.47
C ARG A 57 -34.05 59.21 -73.07
N ILE A 58 -33.97 58.51 -71.94
CA ILE A 58 -35.01 57.65 -71.37
C ILE A 58 -35.06 57.90 -69.85
N SER A 59 -36.26 58.02 -69.29
CA SER A 59 -36.49 58.11 -67.83
C SER A 59 -36.70 56.73 -67.21
N GLU A 60 -37.53 55.89 -67.84
CA GLU A 60 -37.87 54.55 -67.38
C GLU A 60 -37.61 53.48 -68.45
N LYS A 61 -37.31 52.25 -68.04
CA LYS A 61 -36.95 51.16 -68.98
C LYS A 61 -38.02 50.89 -70.05
N ASN A 62 -39.28 51.18 -69.77
CA ASN A 62 -40.39 50.95 -70.70
C ASN A 62 -40.59 52.08 -71.73
N ASP A 63 -39.93 53.23 -71.57
CA ASP A 63 -39.96 54.35 -72.54
C ASP A 63 -39.27 53.99 -73.87
N ILE A 64 -38.68 52.80 -73.95
CA ILE A 64 -38.11 52.22 -75.17
C ILE A 64 -39.21 51.73 -76.12
N LEU A 65 -40.34 51.27 -75.58
CA LEU A 65 -41.44 50.71 -76.36
C LEU A 65 -42.20 51.83 -77.09
N HIS A 66 -42.68 51.56 -78.31
CA HIS A 66 -43.54 52.50 -79.03
C HIS A 66 -44.92 52.62 -78.35
N ILE A 67 -45.28 53.84 -77.94
CA ILE A 67 -46.57 54.17 -77.34
C ILE A 67 -47.29 55.14 -78.29
N SER A 68 -48.53 54.79 -78.67
CA SER A 68 -49.38 55.62 -79.54
C SER A 68 -50.53 56.25 -78.73
N ASN A 69 -50.85 57.52 -78.99
CA ASN A 69 -51.88 58.26 -78.26
C ASN A 69 -53.32 57.79 -78.53
N ASN A 70 -53.55 56.93 -79.54
CA ASN A 70 -54.89 56.43 -79.93
C ASN A 70 -55.14 54.95 -79.57
N GLY A 71 -54.45 54.42 -78.55
CA GLY A 71 -54.80 53.19 -77.82
C GLY A 71 -54.61 51.83 -78.53
N ASN A 72 -54.82 51.74 -79.84
CA ASN A 72 -54.91 50.43 -80.53
C ASN A 72 -53.60 49.91 -81.16
N ASP A 73 -52.51 50.69 -81.19
CA ASP A 73 -51.25 50.35 -81.88
C ASP A 73 -49.99 50.44 -80.99
N SER A 74 -50.10 50.27 -79.67
CA SER A 74 -48.92 50.24 -78.78
C SER A 74 -48.19 48.89 -78.87
N SER A 75 -46.87 48.91 -79.08
CA SER A 75 -46.10 47.68 -79.28
C SER A 75 -45.77 46.99 -77.96
N ASN A 76 -46.09 45.70 -77.82
CA ASN A 76 -45.76 44.89 -76.63
C ASN A 76 -44.28 44.47 -76.58
N TYR A 77 -43.52 44.77 -77.62
CA TYR A 77 -42.08 44.52 -77.68
C TYR A 77 -41.37 45.57 -78.53
N ALA A 78 -40.08 45.77 -78.27
CA ALA A 78 -39.15 46.51 -79.12
C ALA A 78 -38.05 45.57 -79.59
N LYS A 79 -37.76 45.60 -80.88
CA LYS A 79 -36.69 44.83 -81.51
C LYS A 79 -35.83 45.75 -82.35
N VAL A 80 -34.53 45.69 -82.10
CA VAL A 80 -33.51 46.35 -82.94
C VAL A 80 -32.54 45.29 -83.41
N SER A 81 -32.33 45.21 -84.71
CA SER A 81 -31.41 44.27 -85.36
C SER A 81 -30.44 45.03 -86.26
N LEU A 82 -29.14 44.84 -86.07
CA LEU A 82 -28.08 45.42 -86.88
C LEU A 82 -27.28 44.30 -87.54
N VAL A 83 -27.12 44.39 -88.85
CA VAL A 83 -26.24 43.50 -89.62
C VAL A 83 -24.93 44.23 -89.87
N VAL A 84 -23.83 43.62 -89.43
CA VAL A 84 -22.47 44.14 -89.58
C VAL A 84 -21.63 43.14 -90.37
N GLN A 85 -20.67 43.65 -91.14
CA GLN A 85 -19.69 42.86 -91.87
C GLN A 85 -18.33 43.04 -91.19
N ASN A 86 -17.71 41.93 -90.82
CA ASN A 86 -16.37 41.95 -90.24
C ASN A 86 -15.30 42.08 -91.34
N ASP A 87 -14.04 42.28 -90.94
CA ASP A 87 -12.92 42.47 -91.89
C ASP A 87 -12.68 41.21 -92.76
N ASP A 88 -13.11 40.04 -92.29
CA ASP A 88 -13.13 38.76 -93.03
C ASP A 88 -14.34 38.60 -93.98
N ASN A 89 -15.10 39.67 -94.25
CA ASN A 89 -16.34 39.69 -95.04
C ASN A 89 -17.53 38.86 -94.51
N GLU A 90 -17.44 38.31 -93.30
CA GLU A 90 -18.55 37.60 -92.66
C GLU A 90 -19.65 38.55 -92.19
N LYS A 91 -20.92 38.21 -92.50
CA LYS A 91 -22.10 38.97 -92.07
C LYS A 91 -22.61 38.45 -90.73
N ILE A 92 -22.64 39.31 -89.73
CA ILE A 92 -23.10 39.00 -88.37
C ILE A 92 -24.35 39.82 -88.10
N LYS A 93 -25.47 39.15 -87.80
CA LYS A 93 -26.72 39.80 -87.38
C LYS A 93 -26.80 39.84 -85.86
N ILE A 94 -26.81 41.03 -85.28
CA ILE A 94 -26.96 41.25 -83.84
C ILE A 94 -28.35 41.80 -83.60
N SER A 95 -29.10 41.23 -82.67
CA SER A 95 -30.44 41.69 -82.33
C SER A 95 -30.62 41.82 -80.82
N LYS A 96 -31.37 42.83 -80.40
CA LYS A 96 -31.83 42.99 -79.02
C LYS A 96 -33.34 43.10 -79.02
N ILE A 97 -33.97 42.31 -78.16
CA ILE A 97 -35.42 42.26 -78.01
C ILE A 97 -35.75 42.57 -76.55
N LEU A 98 -36.69 43.48 -76.35
CA LEU A 98 -37.32 43.78 -75.08
C LEU A 98 -38.81 43.55 -75.22
N GLU A 99 -39.38 42.72 -74.34
CA GLU A 99 -40.83 42.51 -74.24
C GLU A 99 -41.31 43.18 -72.95
N LYS A 100 -42.55 43.68 -72.95
CA LYS A 100 -43.11 44.52 -71.86
C LYS A 100 -42.97 43.93 -70.44
N ASP A 101 -43.04 42.61 -70.31
CA ASP A 101 -43.00 41.89 -69.03
C ASP A 101 -41.79 40.94 -68.89
N SER A 102 -40.78 41.04 -69.78
CA SER A 102 -39.62 40.13 -69.84
C SER A 102 -38.29 40.88 -69.82
N SER A 103 -37.23 40.21 -69.37
CA SER A 103 -35.88 40.76 -69.39
C SER A 103 -35.35 40.92 -70.82
N ASN A 104 -34.60 42.00 -71.09
CA ASN A 104 -33.86 42.21 -72.34
C ASN A 104 -33.06 40.96 -72.76
N ARG A 105 -33.20 40.51 -74.02
CA ARG A 105 -32.41 39.41 -74.58
C ARG A 105 -31.60 39.85 -75.78
N TYR A 106 -30.36 39.36 -75.85
CA TYR A 106 -29.44 39.57 -76.96
C TYR A 106 -29.36 38.32 -77.83
N TYR A 107 -29.22 38.54 -79.12
CA TYR A 107 -29.07 37.49 -80.11
C TYR A 107 -27.93 37.82 -81.08
N ILE A 108 -27.07 36.85 -81.36
CA ILE A 108 -26.06 36.91 -82.43
C ILE A 108 -26.37 35.77 -83.40
N ASN A 109 -26.59 36.08 -84.67
CA ASN A 109 -27.01 35.12 -85.70
C ASN A 109 -28.18 34.24 -85.24
N ASN A 110 -29.18 34.86 -84.61
CA ASN A 110 -30.38 34.24 -84.04
C ASN A 110 -30.15 33.27 -82.85
N LYS A 111 -28.94 33.18 -82.30
CA LYS A 111 -28.66 32.44 -81.05
C LYS A 111 -28.60 33.40 -79.86
N ILE A 112 -29.11 32.97 -78.70
CA ILE A 112 -29.05 33.75 -77.45
C ILE A 112 -27.58 34.00 -77.10
N ALA A 113 -27.25 35.26 -76.82
CA ALA A 113 -25.92 35.70 -76.48
C ALA A 113 -25.95 36.57 -75.23
N THR A 114 -24.82 36.69 -74.55
CA THR A 114 -24.61 37.64 -73.45
C THR A 114 -24.15 38.99 -73.98
N LEU A 115 -24.35 40.06 -73.20
CA LEU A 115 -23.83 41.39 -73.55
C LEU A 115 -22.30 41.36 -73.78
N LYS A 116 -21.57 40.55 -73.00
CA LYS A 116 -20.11 40.40 -73.15
C LYS A 116 -19.72 39.79 -74.50
N GLU A 117 -20.50 38.83 -74.98
CA GLU A 117 -20.30 38.23 -76.31
C GLU A 117 -20.63 39.23 -77.43
N VAL A 118 -21.71 40.02 -77.27
CA VAL A 118 -22.04 41.10 -78.22
C VAL A 118 -20.94 42.16 -78.27
N GLN A 119 -20.42 42.59 -77.11
CA GLN A 119 -19.27 43.51 -77.04
C GLN A 119 -18.01 42.91 -77.68
N ASN A 120 -17.78 41.60 -77.50
CA ASN A 120 -16.64 40.91 -78.11
C ASN A 120 -16.66 40.92 -79.65
N VAL A 121 -17.84 40.97 -80.28
CA VAL A 121 -17.97 41.11 -81.73
C VAL A 121 -17.39 42.44 -82.23
N PHE A 122 -17.46 43.49 -81.41
CA PHE A 122 -16.92 44.83 -81.73
C PHE A 122 -15.50 45.08 -81.18
N ASN A 123 -15.05 44.29 -80.21
CA ASN A 123 -13.74 44.41 -79.55
C ASN A 123 -12.51 44.13 -80.45
N LYS A 124 -12.68 43.75 -81.73
CA LYS A 124 -11.57 43.64 -82.68
C LYS A 124 -11.09 44.99 -83.26
N GLY A 125 -11.67 46.12 -82.85
CA GLY A 125 -11.14 47.44 -83.24
C GLY A 125 -11.87 48.69 -82.74
N THR A 126 -12.79 48.60 -81.77
CA THR A 126 -13.60 49.77 -81.33
C THR A 126 -13.54 50.14 -79.84
N GLY A 127 -12.66 49.51 -79.03
CA GLY A 127 -12.45 49.86 -77.61
C GLY A 127 -13.60 49.44 -76.68
N LYS A 128 -13.37 49.47 -75.36
CA LYS A 128 -14.36 49.07 -74.33
C LYS A 128 -15.49 50.11 -74.22
N SER A 129 -15.24 51.36 -74.60
CA SER A 129 -16.24 52.43 -74.64
C SER A 129 -16.50 52.84 -76.09
N PHE A 130 -17.78 53.01 -76.46
CA PHE A 130 -18.21 53.31 -77.83
C PHE A 130 -17.90 54.78 -78.24
N TYR A 131 -16.63 55.17 -78.23
CA TYR A 131 -16.17 56.51 -78.63
C TYR A 131 -16.50 56.85 -80.10
N SER A 132 -16.82 55.83 -80.91
CA SER A 132 -17.25 55.97 -82.30
C SER A 132 -18.68 56.49 -82.48
N ILE A 133 -19.50 56.52 -81.42
CA ILE A 133 -20.87 57.04 -81.47
C ILE A 133 -20.95 58.34 -80.67
N ILE A 134 -20.78 59.47 -81.36
CA ILE A 134 -20.81 60.80 -80.74
C ILE A 134 -22.26 61.29 -80.63
N GLY A 135 -22.71 61.50 -79.40
CA GLY A 135 -24.03 62.02 -79.06
C GLY A 135 -24.03 63.53 -78.87
N GLN A 136 -25.21 64.10 -78.75
CA GLN A 136 -25.37 65.54 -78.50
C GLN A 136 -24.73 65.91 -77.15
N GLY A 137 -23.74 66.83 -77.15
CA GLY A 137 -23.05 67.33 -75.95
C GLY A 137 -21.77 66.60 -75.52
N GLN A 138 -21.50 65.39 -76.03
CA GLN A 138 -20.33 64.57 -75.61
C GLN A 138 -18.97 65.16 -76.01
N ILE A 139 -18.91 65.94 -77.09
CA ILE A 139 -17.67 66.63 -77.50
C ILE A 139 -17.21 67.61 -76.41
N GLY A 140 -18.14 68.30 -75.75
CA GLY A 140 -17.82 69.22 -74.66
C GLY A 140 -17.36 68.51 -73.37
N GLU A 141 -17.83 67.29 -73.11
CA GLU A 141 -17.41 66.49 -71.95
C GLU A 141 -15.97 65.97 -72.10
N ILE A 142 -15.58 65.54 -73.30
CA ILE A 142 -14.21 65.07 -73.57
C ILE A 142 -13.19 66.21 -73.37
N VAL A 143 -13.52 67.41 -73.85
CA VAL A 143 -12.63 68.58 -73.73
C VAL A 143 -12.46 69.05 -72.27
N ASN A 144 -13.46 68.81 -71.42
CA ASN A 144 -13.45 69.21 -70.00
C ASN A 144 -13.12 68.06 -69.01
N SER A 145 -12.68 66.90 -69.51
CA SER A 145 -12.41 65.72 -68.67
C SER A 145 -11.13 65.84 -67.84
N SER A 146 -11.06 65.18 -66.67
CA SER A 146 -9.85 65.16 -65.85
C SER A 146 -8.71 64.39 -66.53
N PRO A 147 -7.43 64.67 -66.20
CA PRO A 147 -6.28 63.98 -66.77
C PRO A 147 -6.33 62.45 -66.62
N GLU A 148 -6.89 61.94 -65.53
CA GLU A 148 -7.07 60.51 -65.26
C GLU A 148 -8.07 59.88 -66.23
N ASN A 149 -9.21 60.55 -66.48
CA ASN A 149 -10.21 60.08 -67.43
C ASN A 149 -9.67 60.13 -68.86
N ILE A 150 -8.92 61.18 -69.22
CA ILE A 150 -8.25 61.27 -70.52
C ILE A 150 -7.21 60.14 -70.66
N ARG A 151 -6.44 59.85 -69.60
CA ARG A 151 -5.49 58.73 -69.58
C ARG A 151 -6.20 57.41 -69.81
N ASP A 152 -7.34 57.16 -69.18
CA ASP A 152 -8.10 55.92 -69.39
C ASP A 152 -8.61 55.80 -70.83
N ILE A 153 -9.08 56.91 -71.42
CA ILE A 153 -9.46 56.98 -72.85
C ILE A 153 -8.25 56.67 -73.76
N VAL A 154 -7.08 57.25 -73.48
CA VAL A 154 -5.84 57.01 -74.25
C VAL A 154 -5.32 55.58 -74.08
N LEU A 155 -5.43 55.01 -72.87
CA LEU A 155 -5.02 53.64 -72.58
C LEU A 155 -5.95 52.60 -73.24
N ASP A 156 -7.24 52.90 -73.34
CA ASP A 156 -8.22 52.08 -74.07
C ASP A 156 -7.97 52.20 -75.60
N ALA A 157 -7.74 53.41 -76.11
CA ALA A 157 -7.42 53.66 -77.52
C ALA A 157 -6.10 53.01 -77.97
N SER A 158 -5.10 52.96 -77.08
CA SER A 158 -3.82 52.27 -77.34
C SER A 158 -3.89 50.75 -77.15
N ASN A 159 -5.05 50.21 -76.74
CA ASN A 159 -5.27 48.78 -76.49
C ASN A 159 -4.38 48.18 -75.36
N ILE A 160 -3.74 49.03 -74.55
CA ILE A 160 -2.84 48.65 -73.44
C ILE A 160 -3.64 48.34 -72.16
N ALA A 161 -4.83 48.93 -72.00
CA ALA A 161 -5.70 48.70 -70.84
C ALA A 161 -5.96 47.20 -70.55
N LYS A 162 -6.13 46.39 -71.60
CA LYS A 162 -6.32 44.94 -71.50
C LYS A 162 -5.12 44.20 -70.89
N TYR A 163 -3.90 44.68 -71.16
CA TYR A 163 -2.68 44.09 -70.60
C TYR A 163 -2.53 44.42 -69.12
N LEU A 164 -2.81 45.68 -68.73
CA LEU A 164 -2.74 46.13 -67.34
C LEU A 164 -3.76 45.40 -66.45
N GLU A 165 -4.99 45.22 -66.93
CA GLU A 165 -6.03 44.46 -66.23
C GLU A 165 -5.60 43.00 -66.01
N LYS A 166 -5.02 42.35 -67.04
CA LYS A 166 -4.48 40.99 -66.89
C LYS A 166 -3.34 40.93 -65.87
N LYS A 167 -2.44 41.92 -65.86
CA LYS A 167 -1.33 42.00 -64.91
C LYS A 167 -1.82 42.10 -63.48
N GLU A 168 -2.79 42.97 -63.21
CA GLU A 168 -3.37 43.15 -61.87
C GLU A 168 -4.05 41.88 -61.35
N VAL A 169 -4.87 41.24 -62.18
CA VAL A 169 -5.51 39.95 -61.83
C VAL A 169 -4.46 38.87 -61.53
N SER A 170 -3.38 38.84 -62.30
CA SER A 170 -2.29 37.86 -62.12
C SER A 170 -1.51 38.10 -60.82
N ILE A 171 -1.24 39.36 -60.46
CA ILE A 171 -0.59 39.73 -59.20
C ILE A 171 -1.47 39.35 -58.01
N ASN A 172 -2.77 39.63 -58.07
CA ASN A 172 -3.70 39.26 -57.00
C ASN A 172 -3.79 37.74 -56.82
N LEU A 173 -3.74 36.97 -57.90
CA LEU A 173 -3.70 35.51 -57.83
C LEU A 173 -2.40 35.00 -57.19
N LEU A 174 -1.26 35.62 -57.53
CA LEU A 174 0.05 35.27 -56.96
C LEU A 174 0.10 35.54 -55.45
N ASN A 175 -0.40 36.70 -55.01
CA ASN A 175 -0.47 37.03 -53.59
C ASN A 175 -1.32 36.02 -52.80
N LYS A 176 -2.52 35.69 -53.31
CA LYS A 176 -3.37 34.64 -52.71
C LYS A 176 -2.68 33.27 -52.67
N THR A 177 -1.86 32.96 -53.66
CA THR A 177 -1.11 31.69 -53.70
C THR A 177 -0.02 31.67 -52.64
N ASN A 178 0.69 32.77 -52.43
CA ASN A 178 1.70 32.88 -51.38
C ASN A 178 1.08 32.76 -49.98
N GLU A 179 -0.05 33.42 -49.72
CA GLU A 179 -0.79 33.27 -48.45
C GLU A 179 -1.19 31.81 -48.19
N ASN A 180 -1.61 31.09 -49.23
CA ASN A 180 -1.93 29.67 -49.12
C ASN A 180 -0.68 28.81 -48.83
N LEU A 181 0.47 29.14 -49.42
CA LEU A 181 1.73 28.45 -49.16
C LEU A 181 2.21 28.64 -47.72
N ASP A 182 2.12 29.86 -47.20
CA ASP A 182 2.46 30.16 -45.81
C ASP A 182 1.59 29.35 -44.85
N ARG A 183 0.28 29.27 -45.12
CA ARG A 183 -0.63 28.43 -44.34
C ARG A 183 -0.30 26.94 -44.40
N ILE A 184 0.15 26.44 -45.55
CA ILE A 184 0.60 25.05 -45.69
C ILE A 184 1.86 24.81 -44.86
N ASN A 185 2.81 25.73 -44.86
CA ASN A 185 4.03 25.64 -44.05
C ASN A 185 3.72 25.62 -42.55
N ASP A 186 2.77 26.44 -42.09
CA ASP A 186 2.30 26.43 -40.71
C ASP A 186 1.67 25.08 -40.33
N LEU A 187 0.83 24.53 -41.21
CA LEU A 187 0.23 23.21 -41.01
C LEU A 187 1.30 22.11 -40.95
N LEU A 188 2.29 22.15 -41.83
CA LEU A 188 3.41 21.20 -41.82
C LEU A 188 4.19 21.27 -40.51
N PHE A 189 4.47 22.48 -40.00
CA PHE A 189 5.14 22.65 -38.71
C PHE A 189 4.36 22.03 -37.54
N VAL A 190 3.04 22.22 -37.51
CA VAL A 190 2.16 21.62 -36.48
C VAL A 190 2.14 20.09 -36.60
N VAL A 191 2.07 19.55 -37.81
CA VAL A 191 2.09 18.10 -38.07
C VAL A 191 3.42 17.49 -37.64
N ASP A 192 4.55 18.13 -37.96
CA ASP A 192 5.89 17.68 -37.56
C ASP A 192 6.05 17.62 -36.04
N LYS A 193 5.54 18.64 -35.33
CA LYS A 193 5.55 18.64 -33.85
C LYS A 193 4.72 17.48 -33.29
N ARG A 194 3.56 17.18 -33.89
CA ARG A 194 2.73 16.02 -33.52
C ARG A 194 3.48 14.71 -33.80
N LEU A 195 4.10 14.55 -34.97
CA LEU A 195 4.87 13.36 -35.34
C LEU A 195 6.02 13.10 -34.36
N LYS A 196 6.81 14.13 -33.98
CA LYS A 196 7.87 13.99 -32.96
C LYS A 196 7.30 13.51 -31.62
N SER A 197 6.18 14.08 -31.17
CA SER A 197 5.55 13.67 -29.91
C SER A 197 5.03 12.21 -29.96
N LEU A 198 4.44 11.80 -31.09
CA LEU A 198 3.98 10.43 -31.33
C LEU A 198 5.14 9.44 -31.40
N SER A 199 6.25 9.81 -32.02
CA SER A 199 7.47 9.00 -32.07
C SER A 199 8.03 8.73 -30.67
N ILE A 200 8.09 9.75 -29.81
CA ILE A 200 8.51 9.58 -28.41
C ILE A 200 7.57 8.63 -27.65
N ARG A 201 6.25 8.77 -27.84
CA ARG A 201 5.25 7.87 -27.22
C ARG A 201 5.40 6.43 -27.71
N ALA A 202 5.61 6.23 -29.01
CA ALA A 202 5.87 4.90 -29.58
C ALA A 202 7.18 4.30 -29.04
N GLY A 203 8.24 5.10 -28.88
CA GLY A 203 9.50 4.67 -28.26
C GLY A 203 9.32 4.22 -26.81
N ARG A 204 8.56 4.97 -26.00
CA ARG A 204 8.21 4.58 -24.62
C ARG A 204 7.39 3.29 -24.59
N ALA A 205 6.42 3.13 -25.49
CA ALA A 205 5.61 1.91 -25.59
C ALA A 205 6.44 0.68 -25.97
N ARG A 206 7.43 0.82 -26.88
CA ARG A 206 8.38 -0.25 -27.20
C ARG A 206 9.23 -0.64 -26.00
N LYS A 207 9.81 0.33 -25.28
CA LYS A 207 10.57 0.05 -24.05
C LYS A 207 9.72 -0.62 -22.97
N TYR A 208 8.46 -0.21 -22.83
CA TYR A 208 7.52 -0.86 -21.92
C TYR A 208 7.29 -2.34 -22.30
N LEU A 209 7.09 -2.64 -23.58
CA LEU A 209 6.96 -4.02 -24.06
C LEU A 209 8.23 -4.85 -23.80
N GLU A 210 9.40 -4.26 -24.04
CA GLU A 210 10.70 -4.87 -23.75
C GLU A 210 10.83 -5.21 -22.26
N TYR A 211 10.62 -4.23 -21.37
CA TYR A 211 10.68 -4.45 -19.92
C TYR A 211 9.61 -5.43 -19.42
N ARG A 212 8.40 -5.40 -20.00
CA ARG A 212 7.35 -6.37 -19.67
C ARG A 212 7.76 -7.79 -20.04
N ASN A 213 8.43 -7.96 -21.18
CA ASN A 213 8.96 -9.26 -21.60
C ASN A 213 10.14 -9.70 -20.72
N GLU A 214 11.03 -8.78 -20.34
CA GLU A 214 12.13 -9.01 -19.40
C GLU A 214 11.60 -9.50 -18.03
N ILE A 215 10.63 -8.77 -17.47
CA ILE A 215 9.95 -9.13 -16.21
C ILE A 215 9.28 -10.51 -16.35
N LYS A 216 8.63 -10.80 -17.48
CA LYS A 216 8.01 -12.11 -17.71
C LYS A 216 9.06 -13.22 -17.79
N ARG A 217 10.23 -12.97 -18.38
CA ARG A 217 11.35 -13.92 -18.46
C ARG A 217 11.93 -14.18 -17.07
N ILE A 218 12.27 -13.12 -16.33
CA ILE A 218 12.82 -13.20 -14.97
C ILE A 218 11.81 -13.86 -14.04
N GLY A 219 10.54 -13.48 -14.12
CA GLY A 219 9.44 -14.08 -13.35
C GLY A 219 9.34 -15.58 -13.60
N LYS A 220 9.39 -16.04 -14.85
CA LYS A 220 9.41 -17.48 -15.17
C LYS A 220 10.60 -18.20 -14.52
N MET A 221 11.79 -17.59 -14.53
CA MET A 221 12.98 -18.18 -13.90
C MET A 221 12.84 -18.23 -12.37
N TYR A 222 12.38 -17.13 -11.75
CA TYR A 222 12.18 -17.05 -10.30
C TYR A 222 11.12 -18.04 -9.80
N PHE A 223 9.93 -18.04 -10.43
CA PHE A 223 8.86 -18.96 -10.07
C PHE A 223 9.22 -20.41 -10.42
N GLY A 224 9.98 -20.64 -11.49
CA GLY A 224 10.54 -21.95 -11.83
C GLY A 224 11.49 -22.48 -10.75
N ALA A 225 12.47 -21.67 -10.33
CA ALA A 225 13.39 -22.02 -9.26
C ALA A 225 12.66 -22.25 -7.92
N SER A 226 11.69 -21.38 -7.61
CA SER A 226 10.85 -21.52 -6.42
C SER A 226 10.07 -22.84 -6.47
N LYS A 227 9.43 -23.18 -7.60
CA LYS A 227 8.72 -24.45 -7.79
C LYS A 227 9.64 -25.65 -7.57
N VAL A 228 10.85 -25.64 -8.14
CA VAL A 228 11.84 -26.72 -7.93
C VAL A 228 12.22 -26.84 -6.45
N SER A 229 12.44 -25.72 -5.76
CA SER A 229 12.74 -25.73 -4.33
C SER A 229 11.61 -26.31 -3.48
N PHE A 230 10.35 -25.96 -3.81
CA PHE A 230 9.17 -26.49 -3.13
C PHE A 230 8.98 -27.98 -3.42
N LEU A 231 9.19 -28.43 -4.67
CA LEU A 231 9.13 -29.84 -5.02
C LEU A 231 10.17 -30.66 -4.24
N LYS A 232 11.41 -30.17 -4.09
CA LYS A 232 12.42 -30.82 -3.25
C LYS A 232 12.00 -30.90 -1.77
N LYS A 233 11.37 -29.85 -1.24
CA LYS A 233 10.84 -29.87 0.14
C LYS A 233 9.70 -30.88 0.29
N ILE A 234 8.78 -30.94 -0.68
CA ILE A 234 7.69 -31.92 -0.70
C ILE A 234 8.25 -33.34 -0.75
N GLU A 235 9.22 -33.61 -1.63
CA GLU A 235 9.85 -34.92 -1.75
C GLU A 235 10.55 -35.34 -0.45
N LYS A 236 11.24 -34.40 0.21
CA LYS A 236 11.84 -34.63 1.54
C LYS A 236 10.79 -35.00 2.58
N HIS A 237 9.71 -34.22 2.68
CA HIS A 237 8.64 -34.50 3.64
C HIS A 237 7.88 -35.79 3.32
N GLN A 238 7.71 -36.14 2.04
CA GLN A 238 7.15 -37.44 1.66
C GLN A 238 8.02 -38.60 2.13
N LYS A 239 9.36 -38.51 2.00
CA LYS A 239 10.28 -39.51 2.56
C LYS A 239 10.17 -39.58 4.09
N GLU A 240 10.18 -38.44 4.77
CA GLU A 240 10.01 -38.39 6.24
C GLU A 240 8.68 -39.02 6.70
N ILE A 241 7.57 -38.77 5.99
CA ILE A 241 6.27 -39.41 6.24
C ILE A 241 6.37 -40.92 6.04
N GLN A 242 7.03 -41.36 4.97
CA GLN A 242 7.16 -42.78 4.66
C GLN A 242 7.99 -43.52 5.72
N GLU A 243 9.10 -42.95 6.16
CA GLU A 243 9.93 -43.46 7.26
C GLU A 243 9.16 -43.51 8.58
N ASN A 244 8.43 -42.44 8.93
CA ASN A 244 7.61 -42.42 10.13
C ASN A 244 6.46 -43.42 10.07
N SER A 245 5.86 -43.64 8.90
CA SER A 245 4.82 -44.67 8.71
C SER A 245 5.36 -46.08 8.93
N GLN A 246 6.61 -46.34 8.52
CA GLN A 246 7.28 -47.62 8.76
C GLN A 246 7.61 -47.80 10.25
N LYS A 247 8.14 -46.76 10.91
CA LYS A 247 8.37 -46.78 12.37
C LYS A 247 7.08 -46.98 13.16
N MET A 248 5.98 -46.35 12.73
CA MET A 248 4.69 -46.54 13.39
C MET A 248 4.19 -47.98 13.23
N LYS A 249 4.39 -48.60 12.06
CA LYS A 249 4.08 -50.03 11.86
C LYS A 249 4.93 -50.94 12.73
N SER A 250 6.23 -50.68 12.86
CA SER A 250 7.10 -51.50 13.72
C SER A 250 6.71 -51.37 15.19
N LEU A 251 6.47 -50.14 15.66
CA LEU A 251 6.00 -49.88 17.04
C LEU A 251 4.64 -50.52 17.32
N LEU A 252 3.71 -50.50 16.36
CA LEU A 252 2.43 -51.21 16.48
C LEU A 252 2.64 -52.73 16.58
N SER A 253 3.57 -53.30 15.83
CA SER A 253 3.90 -54.71 15.92
C SER A 253 4.51 -55.07 17.28
N GLU A 254 5.43 -54.24 17.79
CA GLU A 254 5.99 -54.41 19.14
C GLU A 254 4.91 -54.31 20.22
N LEU A 255 3.98 -53.35 20.09
CA LEU A 255 2.83 -53.22 20.99
C LEU A 255 1.97 -54.50 20.99
N PHE A 256 1.66 -55.05 19.82
CA PHE A 256 0.88 -56.29 19.73
C PHE A 256 1.60 -57.49 20.34
N GLU A 257 2.92 -57.59 20.19
CA GLU A 257 3.73 -58.62 20.86
C GLU A 257 3.67 -58.47 22.38
N VAL A 258 3.81 -57.25 22.91
CA VAL A 258 3.71 -56.96 24.35
C VAL A 258 2.30 -57.26 24.88
N GLU A 259 1.25 -56.85 24.16
CA GLU A 259 -0.15 -57.16 24.54
C GLU A 259 -0.42 -58.66 24.55
N ARG A 260 0.11 -59.40 23.57
CA ARG A 260 0.02 -60.86 23.52
C ARG A 260 0.74 -61.49 24.72
N GLY A 261 1.95 -61.02 25.03
CA GLY A 261 2.70 -61.46 26.20
C GLY A 261 1.93 -61.21 27.50
N TYR A 262 1.32 -60.03 27.65
CA TYR A 262 0.47 -59.69 28.79
C TYR A 262 -0.75 -60.61 28.91
N ARG A 263 -1.45 -60.91 27.79
CA ARG A 263 -2.60 -61.83 27.81
C ARG A 263 -2.19 -63.25 28.20
N ASN A 264 -1.06 -63.74 27.70
CA ASN A 264 -0.54 -65.05 28.05
C ASN A 264 -0.21 -65.10 29.55
N LEU A 265 0.51 -64.11 30.06
CA LEU A 265 0.85 -64.04 31.48
C LEU A 265 -0.40 -63.96 32.36
N LYS A 266 -1.42 -63.22 31.93
CA LYS A 266 -2.70 -63.16 32.63
C LYS A 266 -3.40 -64.53 32.66
N SER A 267 -3.39 -65.27 31.55
CA SER A 267 -3.93 -66.63 31.49
C SER A 267 -3.16 -67.59 32.40
N GLU A 268 -1.83 -67.49 32.44
CA GLU A 268 -0.98 -68.29 33.34
C GLU A 268 -1.31 -68.01 34.81
N ILE A 269 -1.53 -66.74 35.17
CA ILE A 269 -1.97 -66.35 36.52
C ILE A 269 -3.33 -66.97 36.83
N GLU A 270 -4.32 -66.84 35.94
CA GLU A 270 -5.66 -67.41 36.14
C GLU A 270 -5.63 -68.94 36.30
N ASP A 271 -4.78 -69.65 35.54
CA ASP A 271 -4.62 -71.10 35.68
C ASP A 271 -3.88 -71.48 36.96
N THR A 272 -2.89 -70.69 37.38
CA THR A 272 -2.19 -70.88 38.66
C THR A 272 -3.14 -70.66 39.84
N ASP A 273 -4.00 -69.64 39.78
CA ASP A 273 -5.03 -69.39 40.80
C ASP A 273 -6.05 -70.54 40.88
N LYS A 274 -6.46 -71.12 39.74
CA LYS A 274 -7.29 -72.34 39.74
C LYS A 274 -6.57 -73.50 40.40
N GLN A 275 -5.29 -73.73 40.09
CA GLN A 275 -4.51 -74.80 40.74
C GLN A 275 -4.37 -74.56 42.24
N LEU A 276 -4.15 -73.32 42.68
CA LEU A 276 -4.12 -72.95 44.08
C LEU A 276 -5.46 -73.22 44.78
N SER A 277 -6.58 -72.89 44.14
CA SER A 277 -7.92 -73.21 44.66
C SER A 277 -8.13 -74.71 44.82
N ILE A 278 -7.80 -75.50 43.79
CA ILE A 278 -7.92 -76.96 43.82
C ILE A 278 -7.04 -77.55 44.93
N ASN A 279 -5.80 -77.06 45.06
CA ASN A 279 -4.90 -77.52 46.12
C ASN A 279 -5.41 -77.09 47.51
N GLY A 280 -6.01 -75.92 47.63
CA GLY A 280 -6.69 -75.48 48.86
C GLY A 280 -7.82 -76.41 49.26
N ASP A 281 -8.68 -76.78 48.31
CA ASP A 281 -9.78 -77.73 48.53
C ASP A 281 -9.26 -79.12 48.91
N ILE A 282 -8.18 -79.58 48.28
CA ILE A 282 -7.52 -80.85 48.61
C ILE A 282 -6.98 -80.83 50.05
N VAL A 283 -6.30 -79.75 50.45
CA VAL A 283 -5.76 -79.59 51.81
C VAL A 283 -6.89 -79.62 52.84
N GLU A 284 -8.00 -78.94 52.57
CA GLU A 284 -9.16 -78.94 53.46
C GLU A 284 -9.81 -80.34 53.56
N ASN A 285 -9.90 -81.07 52.44
CA ASN A 285 -10.36 -82.47 52.44
C ASN A 285 -9.46 -83.38 53.28
N TYR A 286 -8.14 -83.25 53.13
CA TYR A 286 -7.19 -84.01 53.94
C TYR A 286 -7.32 -83.66 55.42
N ARG A 287 -7.55 -82.38 55.76
CA ARG A 287 -7.76 -81.94 57.12
C ARG A 287 -9.02 -82.55 57.74
N GLN A 288 -10.13 -82.55 57.01
CA GLN A 288 -11.36 -83.23 57.43
C GLN A 288 -11.14 -84.73 57.62
N ARG A 289 -10.41 -85.37 56.71
CA ARG A 289 -10.12 -86.81 56.79
C ARG A 289 -9.22 -87.17 57.98
N VAL A 290 -8.23 -86.33 58.30
CA VAL A 290 -7.42 -86.47 59.52
C VAL A 290 -8.31 -86.36 60.76
N GLN A 291 -9.21 -85.37 60.80
CA GLN A 291 -10.17 -85.20 61.90
C GLN A 291 -11.06 -86.45 62.08
N THR A 292 -11.56 -87.03 60.98
CA THR A 292 -12.38 -88.25 61.03
C THR A 292 -11.59 -89.44 61.54
N ILE A 293 -10.35 -89.65 61.05
CA ILE A 293 -9.46 -90.73 61.50
C ILE A 293 -9.12 -90.57 62.98
N GLU A 294 -8.91 -89.34 63.44
CA GLU A 294 -8.61 -89.05 64.84
C GLU A 294 -9.82 -89.34 65.75
N ASN A 295 -11.04 -89.04 65.28
CA ASN A 295 -12.27 -89.43 65.96
C ASN A 295 -12.46 -90.96 65.98
N GLU A 296 -12.22 -91.66 64.86
CA GLU A 296 -12.28 -93.13 64.77
C GLU A 296 -11.25 -93.78 65.70
N LYS A 297 -10.03 -93.25 65.75
CA LYS A 297 -8.98 -93.69 66.68
C LYS A 297 -9.45 -93.56 68.12
N ASN A 298 -10.07 -92.43 68.48
CA ASN A 298 -10.60 -92.20 69.83
C ASN A 298 -11.72 -93.20 70.18
N GLN A 299 -12.65 -93.46 69.25
CA GLN A 299 -13.69 -94.48 69.44
C GLN A 299 -13.10 -95.88 69.61
N LEU A 300 -12.16 -96.27 68.77
CA LEU A 300 -11.49 -97.57 68.89
C LEU A 300 -10.68 -97.69 70.18
N THR A 301 -10.12 -96.59 70.70
CA THR A 301 -9.43 -96.63 72.01
C THR A 301 -10.42 -96.74 73.16
N GLU A 302 -11.60 -96.12 73.08
CA GLU A 302 -12.69 -96.36 74.03
C GLU A 302 -13.15 -97.83 73.99
N GLU A 303 -13.44 -98.38 72.81
CA GLU A 303 -13.82 -99.80 72.66
C GLU A 303 -12.74 -100.75 73.17
N LEU A 304 -11.46 -100.43 72.96
CA LEU A 304 -10.34 -101.23 73.44
C LEU A 304 -10.22 -101.16 74.97
N ASN A 305 -10.48 -100.01 75.57
CA ASN A 305 -10.53 -99.85 77.03
C ASN A 305 -11.73 -100.61 77.63
N GLU A 306 -12.89 -100.57 76.99
CA GLU A 306 -14.07 -101.35 77.40
C GLU A 306 -13.80 -102.85 77.30
N ASN A 307 -13.24 -103.32 76.19
CA ASN A 307 -12.87 -104.72 76.00
C ASN A 307 -11.78 -105.17 76.99
N ASN A 308 -10.77 -104.34 77.26
CA ASN A 308 -9.77 -104.64 78.29
C ASN A 308 -10.41 -104.75 79.68
N SER A 309 -11.36 -103.87 79.99
CA SER A 309 -12.13 -103.93 81.24
C SER A 309 -12.96 -105.23 81.30
N ALA A 310 -13.55 -105.65 80.18
CA ALA A 310 -14.28 -106.91 80.06
C ALA A 310 -13.36 -108.13 80.20
N ILE A 311 -12.14 -108.11 79.61
CA ILE A 311 -11.13 -109.16 79.77
C ILE A 311 -10.69 -109.27 81.22
N ILE A 312 -10.40 -108.15 81.89
CA ILE A 312 -10.04 -108.15 83.32
C ILE A 312 -11.19 -108.73 84.16
N SER A 313 -12.44 -108.39 83.84
CA SER A 313 -13.61 -108.96 84.53
C SER A 313 -13.75 -110.47 84.29
N LYS A 314 -13.47 -110.94 83.06
CA LYS A 314 -13.50 -112.34 82.67
C LYS A 314 -12.34 -113.13 83.28
N GLU A 315 -11.15 -112.55 83.37
CA GLU A 315 -10.00 -113.11 84.08
C GLU A 315 -10.25 -113.21 85.58
N TRP A 316 -10.96 -112.24 86.17
CA TRP A 316 -11.43 -112.34 87.55
C TRP A 316 -12.47 -113.45 87.73
N GLU A 317 -13.43 -113.59 86.80
CA GLU A 317 -14.38 -114.73 86.82
C GLU A 317 -13.63 -116.06 86.71
N LEU A 318 -12.64 -116.16 85.81
CA LEU A 318 -11.83 -117.35 85.57
C LEU A 318 -10.98 -117.71 86.79
N ASN A 319 -10.28 -116.74 87.39
CA ASN A 319 -9.53 -116.95 88.63
C ASN A 319 -10.44 -117.36 89.80
N SER A 320 -11.66 -116.81 89.87
CA SER A 320 -12.64 -117.23 90.88
C SER A 320 -13.16 -118.65 90.65
N LEU A 321 -13.24 -119.08 89.38
CA LEU A 321 -13.65 -120.43 88.97
C LEU A 321 -12.53 -121.44 89.17
N GLU A 322 -11.27 -121.06 88.94
CA GLU A 322 -10.08 -121.87 89.25
C GLU A 322 -9.89 -122.04 90.76
N GLU A 323 -10.13 -120.99 91.57
CA GLU A 323 -10.17 -121.11 93.03
C GLU A 323 -11.31 -122.03 93.50
N LYS A 324 -12.47 -121.99 92.85
CA LYS A 324 -13.61 -122.88 93.15
C LYS A 324 -13.33 -124.33 92.73
N MET A 325 -12.66 -124.55 91.60
CA MET A 325 -12.23 -125.88 91.14
C MET A 325 -11.17 -126.48 92.08
N GLY A 326 -10.20 -125.69 92.54
CA GLY A 326 -9.20 -126.14 93.53
C GLY A 326 -9.80 -126.45 94.91
N LYS A 327 -10.80 -125.68 95.34
CA LYS A 327 -11.52 -125.92 96.62
C LYS A 327 -12.43 -127.17 96.55
N LEU A 328 -12.96 -127.52 95.37
CA LEU A 328 -13.81 -128.70 95.17
C LEU A 328 -13.01 -130.03 95.04
N GLU A 329 -11.75 -130.00 94.56
CA GLU A 329 -10.87 -131.18 94.54
C GLU A 329 -10.30 -131.54 95.93
N GLN A 330 -10.11 -130.56 96.81
CA GLN A 330 -9.68 -130.79 98.20
C GLN A 330 -10.83 -131.21 99.15
N GLN A 331 -12.08 -130.79 98.85
CA GLN A 331 -13.26 -131.16 99.65
C GLN A 331 -13.69 -132.63 99.51
N LEU A 332 -13.15 -133.38 98.54
CA LEU A 332 -13.45 -134.80 98.30
C LEU A 332 -12.57 -135.79 99.09
N LYS A 333 -11.53 -135.34 99.81
CA LYS A 333 -10.58 -136.24 100.50
C LYS A 333 -10.54 -136.20 102.02
N GLU A 334 -11.04 -135.18 102.71
CA GLU A 334 -10.87 -135.09 104.18
C GLU A 334 -12.08 -134.57 104.97
N LEU A 335 -13.30 -134.82 104.47
CA LEU A 335 -14.54 -134.68 105.24
C LEU A 335 -15.26 -136.03 105.43
N SER A 336 -14.50 -137.05 105.79
CA SER A 336 -15.03 -138.11 106.67
C SER A 336 -14.25 -138.10 107.98
N LYS A 337 -14.95 -137.67 109.03
CA LYS A 337 -14.59 -137.70 110.46
C LYS A 337 -13.94 -136.46 111.08
N ASN A 338 -14.55 -135.32 110.76
CA ASN A 338 -15.26 -134.43 111.71
C ASN A 338 -14.76 -134.24 113.15
N GLU A 339 -14.71 -132.94 113.44
CA GLU A 339 -15.25 -132.28 114.62
C GLU A 339 -14.45 -132.29 115.92
N LYS A 340 -14.13 -131.04 116.32
CA LYS A 340 -14.20 -130.50 117.69
C LYS A 340 -13.00 -130.91 118.56
N ASP A 341 -12.05 -130.04 118.87
CA ASP A 341 -12.24 -128.66 119.34
C ASP A 341 -10.95 -127.83 119.28
N PHE A 342 -11.13 -126.52 119.56
CA PHE A 342 -10.16 -125.46 119.91
C PHE A 342 -9.58 -124.66 118.73
N LYS A 343 -10.22 -123.61 118.18
CA LYS A 343 -11.08 -122.54 118.73
C LYS A 343 -10.41 -121.49 119.64
N GLU A 344 -9.08 -121.31 119.58
CA GLU A 344 -8.42 -120.28 120.41
C GLU A 344 -7.31 -119.44 119.73
N ILE A 345 -7.09 -119.54 118.40
CA ILE A 345 -6.07 -118.72 117.68
C ILE A 345 -6.69 -118.00 116.46
N GLU A 346 -8.00 -117.76 116.48
CA GLU A 346 -8.75 -117.13 115.37
C GLU A 346 -8.87 -115.59 115.51
N GLU A 347 -8.70 -115.02 116.71
CA GLU A 347 -9.07 -113.61 116.94
C GLU A 347 -7.93 -112.57 116.81
N LYS A 348 -6.65 -112.96 116.70
CA LYS A 348 -5.53 -111.99 116.78
C LYS A 348 -4.96 -111.50 115.44
N THR A 349 -5.35 -112.07 114.30
CA THR A 349 -4.65 -111.85 113.02
C THR A 349 -5.44 -111.05 111.98
N GLN A 350 -6.71 -110.73 112.23
CA GLN A 350 -7.62 -110.11 111.23
C GLN A 350 -7.64 -108.57 111.27
N TYR A 351 -7.14 -107.93 112.34
CA TYR A 351 -7.15 -106.47 112.51
C TYR A 351 -6.02 -105.73 111.77
N LYS A 352 -4.88 -106.40 111.52
CA LYS A 352 -3.69 -105.74 110.91
C LYS A 352 -3.77 -105.61 109.39
N THR A 353 -4.51 -106.47 108.70
CA THR A 353 -4.59 -106.50 107.23
C THR A 353 -5.49 -105.42 106.64
N ASN A 354 -6.50 -104.92 107.37
CA ASN A 354 -7.42 -103.90 106.87
C ASN A 354 -6.84 -102.48 106.85
N ILE A 355 -5.91 -102.14 107.74
CA ILE A 355 -5.33 -100.77 107.84
C ILE A 355 -4.39 -100.45 106.67
N ILE A 356 -3.74 -101.47 106.09
CA ILE A 356 -2.74 -101.26 105.02
C ILE A 356 -3.42 -101.06 103.65
N ASN A 357 -4.59 -101.65 103.42
CA ASN A 357 -5.34 -101.49 102.15
C ASN A 357 -5.97 -100.10 101.97
N GLU A 358 -6.41 -99.44 103.05
CA GLU A 358 -6.96 -98.07 102.95
C GLU A 358 -5.90 -97.02 102.56
N LYS A 359 -4.63 -97.24 102.96
CA LYS A 359 -3.53 -96.34 102.59
C LYS A 359 -3.18 -96.41 101.11
N LYS A 360 -3.27 -97.60 100.49
CA LYS A 360 -2.98 -97.79 99.05
C LYS A 360 -3.95 -96.99 98.18
N ASN A 361 -5.25 -97.09 98.43
CA ASN A 361 -6.27 -96.45 97.60
C ASN A 361 -6.23 -94.91 97.61
N ARG A 362 -5.82 -94.28 98.72
CA ARG A 362 -5.67 -92.82 98.79
C ARG A 362 -4.54 -92.30 97.91
N ILE A 363 -3.40 -93.00 97.88
CA ILE A 363 -2.23 -92.58 97.10
C ILE A 363 -2.51 -92.71 95.59
N THR A 364 -3.25 -93.73 95.17
CA THR A 364 -3.60 -93.94 93.75
C THR A 364 -4.51 -92.84 93.18
N GLN A 365 -5.55 -92.43 93.93
CA GLN A 365 -6.47 -91.35 93.51
C GLN A 365 -5.80 -89.98 93.41
N GLU A 366 -4.75 -89.74 94.20
CA GLU A 366 -4.00 -88.48 94.13
C GLU A 366 -3.05 -88.42 92.93
N ILE A 367 -2.57 -89.56 92.43
CA ILE A 367 -1.73 -89.66 91.23
C ILE A 367 -2.56 -89.37 89.97
N GLU A 368 -3.74 -89.96 89.84
CA GLU A 368 -4.62 -89.76 88.67
C GLU A 368 -5.03 -88.29 88.49
N LYS A 369 -5.37 -87.59 89.59
CA LYS A 369 -5.69 -86.15 89.55
C LYS A 369 -4.52 -85.29 89.07
N GLN A 370 -3.29 -85.63 89.44
CA GLN A 370 -2.10 -84.88 89.03
C GLN A 370 -1.78 -85.13 87.54
N GLU A 371 -1.99 -86.34 87.03
CA GLU A 371 -1.79 -86.68 85.61
C GLU A 371 -2.80 -86.00 84.68
N GLU A 372 -4.06 -85.86 85.09
CA GLU A 372 -5.06 -85.07 84.34
C GLU A 372 -4.70 -83.58 84.29
N THR A 373 -4.20 -83.01 85.39
CA THR A 373 -3.76 -81.60 85.39
C THR A 373 -2.58 -81.35 84.46
N ILE A 374 -1.62 -82.28 84.35
CA ILE A 374 -0.50 -82.15 83.40
C ILE A 374 -1.01 -82.13 81.95
N LYS A 375 -1.88 -83.07 81.55
CA LYS A 375 -2.43 -83.11 80.18
C LYS A 375 -3.16 -81.82 79.80
N SER A 376 -3.90 -81.22 80.74
CA SER A 376 -4.59 -79.95 80.50
C SER A 376 -3.62 -78.79 80.27
N LEU A 377 -2.54 -78.71 81.06
CA LEU A 377 -1.51 -77.68 80.94
C LEU A 377 -0.67 -77.84 79.65
N GLU A 378 -0.37 -79.07 79.23
CA GLU A 378 0.34 -79.35 77.97
C GLU A 378 -0.48 -78.93 76.74
N SER A 379 -1.80 -79.13 76.77
CA SER A 379 -2.71 -78.68 75.69
C SER A 379 -2.76 -77.15 75.59
N GLU A 380 -2.84 -76.44 76.72
CA GLU A 380 -2.78 -74.98 76.76
C GLU A 380 -1.44 -74.45 76.24
N LEU A 381 -0.34 -75.10 76.60
CA LEU A 381 1.02 -74.72 76.20
C LEU A 381 1.22 -74.86 74.69
N SER A 382 0.71 -75.94 74.09
CA SER A 382 0.73 -76.16 72.64
C SER A 382 -0.05 -75.06 71.87
N LYS A 383 -1.25 -74.68 72.35
CA LYS A 383 -2.05 -73.60 71.75
C LYS A 383 -1.33 -72.25 71.82
N ILE A 384 -0.79 -71.89 72.99
CA ILE A 384 -0.01 -70.66 73.18
C ILE A 384 1.24 -70.64 72.29
N SER A 385 1.92 -71.78 72.12
CA SER A 385 3.10 -71.88 71.26
C SER A 385 2.78 -71.65 69.78
N GLN A 386 1.68 -72.21 69.25
CA GLN A 386 1.26 -71.98 67.87
C GLN A 386 0.83 -70.53 67.61
N GLU A 387 0.11 -69.90 68.55
CA GLU A 387 -0.25 -68.48 68.42
C GLU A 387 0.99 -67.58 68.47
N LYS A 388 1.97 -67.91 69.30
CA LYS A 388 3.25 -67.20 69.38
C LYS A 388 4.01 -67.24 68.05
N GLU A 389 4.15 -68.41 67.43
CA GLU A 389 4.87 -68.55 66.15
C GLU A 389 4.21 -67.74 65.02
N ARG A 390 2.87 -67.74 64.95
CA ARG A 390 2.11 -66.90 64.00
C ARG A 390 2.36 -65.41 64.22
N LYS A 391 2.33 -64.96 65.47
CA LYS A 391 2.55 -63.56 65.84
C LYS A 391 4.01 -63.13 65.64
N GLU A 392 4.98 -64.03 65.78
CA GLU A 392 6.39 -63.79 65.44
C GLU A 392 6.60 -63.62 63.91
N THR A 393 5.91 -64.41 63.09
CA THR A 393 5.95 -64.24 61.63
C THR A 393 5.28 -62.94 61.19
N GLU A 394 4.14 -62.58 61.79
CA GLU A 394 3.45 -61.30 61.56
C GLU A 394 4.35 -60.11 61.95
N LEU A 395 5.03 -60.17 63.10
CA LEU A 395 5.99 -59.16 63.53
C LEU A 395 7.14 -58.99 62.52
N LYS A 396 7.73 -60.09 62.04
CA LYS A 396 8.83 -60.05 61.07
C LYS A 396 8.40 -59.42 59.73
N ASN A 397 7.19 -59.73 59.28
CA ASN A 397 6.63 -59.14 58.06
C ASN A 397 6.42 -57.64 58.23
N HIS A 398 5.79 -57.20 59.33
CA HIS A 398 5.59 -55.78 59.61
C HIS A 398 6.92 -55.01 59.75
N GLN A 399 7.93 -55.60 60.39
CA GLN A 399 9.27 -54.99 60.47
C GLN A 399 9.94 -54.83 59.09
N THR A 400 9.78 -55.81 58.21
CA THR A 400 10.32 -55.75 56.84
C THR A 400 9.62 -54.67 56.02
N THR A 401 8.28 -54.57 56.12
CA THR A 401 7.49 -53.52 55.48
C THR A 401 7.80 -52.13 56.05
N TYR A 402 8.02 -52.03 57.36
CA TYR A 402 8.40 -50.78 58.00
C TYR A 402 9.76 -50.27 57.49
N GLY A 403 10.75 -51.16 57.38
CA GLY A 403 12.08 -50.84 56.84
C GLY A 403 12.01 -50.38 55.38
N SER A 404 11.29 -51.09 54.51
CA SER A 404 11.17 -50.71 53.10
C SER A 404 10.42 -49.38 52.91
N ASN A 405 9.41 -49.09 53.73
CA ASN A 405 8.75 -47.79 53.75
C ASN A 405 9.69 -46.68 54.24
N GLN A 406 10.55 -46.93 55.23
CA GLN A 406 11.53 -45.93 55.70
C GLN A 406 12.52 -45.55 54.60
N GLU A 407 13.03 -46.51 53.84
CA GLU A 407 13.88 -46.25 52.67
C GLU A 407 13.13 -45.42 51.60
N ARG A 408 11.85 -45.74 51.36
CA ARG A 408 10.99 -44.99 50.43
C ARG A 408 10.78 -43.54 50.89
N ILE A 409 10.56 -43.32 52.17
CA ILE A 409 10.42 -41.99 52.79
C ILE A 409 11.73 -41.20 52.63
N ALA A 410 12.89 -41.81 52.89
CA ALA A 410 14.18 -41.16 52.72
C ALA A 410 14.42 -40.72 51.27
N LEU A 411 14.13 -41.59 50.30
CA LEU A 411 14.24 -41.28 48.87
C LEU A 411 13.30 -40.13 48.46
N LEU A 412 12.04 -40.15 48.95
CA LEU A 412 11.08 -39.08 48.67
C LEU A 412 11.52 -37.74 49.26
N LYS A 413 12.09 -37.72 50.48
CA LYS A 413 12.64 -36.50 51.09
C LYS A 413 13.78 -35.91 50.26
N ASP A 414 14.68 -36.75 49.75
CA ASP A 414 15.77 -36.32 48.88
C ASP A 414 15.26 -35.76 47.54
N GLN A 415 14.29 -36.45 46.91
CA GLN A 415 13.62 -35.96 45.70
C GLN A 415 12.91 -34.62 45.92
N ILE A 416 12.23 -34.43 47.05
CA ILE A 416 11.59 -33.15 47.40
C ILE A 416 12.64 -32.05 47.57
N ASN A 417 13.76 -32.32 48.25
CA ASN A 417 14.83 -31.33 48.44
C ASN A 417 15.52 -30.94 47.13
N THR A 418 15.79 -31.90 46.24
CA THR A 418 16.35 -31.61 44.91
C THR A 418 15.39 -30.80 44.04
N LEU A 419 14.08 -31.01 44.17
CA LEU A 419 13.08 -30.19 43.49
C LEU A 419 12.94 -28.79 44.09
N LYS A 420 13.01 -28.65 45.42
CA LYS A 420 12.99 -27.34 46.10
C LYS A 420 14.19 -26.48 45.73
N THR A 421 15.39 -27.05 45.68
CA THR A 421 16.59 -26.32 45.24
C THR A 421 16.50 -25.87 43.77
N LYS A 422 15.94 -26.71 42.89
CA LYS A 422 15.64 -26.31 41.50
C LYS A 422 14.58 -25.20 41.43
N LEU A 423 13.54 -25.27 42.27
CA LEU A 423 12.51 -24.24 42.36
C LEU A 423 13.11 -22.88 42.77
N GLU A 424 13.96 -22.87 43.81
CA GLU A 424 14.64 -21.66 44.27
C GLU A 424 15.51 -21.05 43.15
N ASN A 425 16.34 -21.86 42.50
CA ASN A 425 17.17 -21.41 41.38
C ASN A 425 16.34 -20.85 40.22
N ASN A 426 15.25 -21.52 39.83
CA ASN A 426 14.37 -21.02 38.77
C ASN A 426 13.63 -19.74 39.19
N SER A 427 13.23 -19.62 40.46
CA SER A 427 12.59 -18.41 40.98
C SER A 427 13.52 -17.19 40.97
N GLN A 428 14.82 -17.39 41.23
CA GLN A 428 15.82 -16.34 41.14
C GLN A 428 16.05 -15.90 39.70
N LYS A 429 16.20 -16.86 38.77
CA LYS A 429 16.27 -16.57 37.32
C LYS A 429 15.03 -15.84 36.80
N MET A 430 13.85 -16.18 37.32
CA MET A 430 12.61 -15.51 36.94
C MET A 430 12.63 -14.03 37.31
N LYS A 431 13.11 -13.68 38.51
CA LYS A 431 13.26 -12.28 38.93
C LYS A 431 14.25 -11.52 38.05
N GLU A 432 15.40 -12.12 37.74
CA GLU A 432 16.40 -11.51 36.86
C GLU A 432 15.83 -11.20 35.47
N ILE A 433 15.08 -12.14 34.89
CA ILE A 433 14.44 -11.94 33.58
C ILE A 433 13.28 -10.94 33.66
N GLU A 434 12.54 -10.90 34.76
CA GLU A 434 11.48 -9.91 34.98
C GLU A 434 12.04 -8.49 35.03
N ASP A 435 13.18 -8.29 35.70
CA ASP A 435 13.89 -7.02 35.73
C ASP A 435 14.38 -6.63 34.32
N LEU A 436 15.01 -7.56 33.58
CA LEU A 436 15.43 -7.34 32.19
C LEU A 436 14.25 -7.00 31.27
N LEU A 437 13.12 -7.69 31.42
CA LEU A 437 11.90 -7.44 30.65
C LEU A 437 11.30 -6.06 30.96
N SER A 438 11.33 -5.64 32.23
CA SER A 438 10.88 -4.31 32.65
C SER A 438 11.75 -3.21 32.03
N HIS A 439 13.08 -3.42 32.01
CA HIS A 439 14.03 -2.51 31.41
C HIS A 439 13.82 -2.40 29.89
N SER A 440 13.72 -3.52 29.17
CA SER A 440 13.46 -3.55 27.73
C SER A 440 12.12 -2.92 27.35
N LYS A 441 11.07 -3.07 28.20
CA LYS A 441 9.80 -2.36 27.99
C LYS A 441 9.93 -0.85 28.19
N GLY A 442 10.69 -0.42 29.19
CA GLY A 442 10.94 0.99 29.44
C GLY A 442 11.70 1.67 28.30
N THR A 443 12.74 1.01 27.78
CA THR A 443 13.53 1.52 26.65
C THR A 443 12.72 1.56 25.36
N GLU A 444 11.87 0.56 25.09
CA GLU A 444 10.97 0.56 23.93
C GLU A 444 10.02 1.77 23.95
N ILE A 445 9.38 2.06 25.10
CA ILE A 445 8.49 3.21 25.25
C ILE A 445 9.23 4.54 25.01
N GLN A 446 10.46 4.67 25.53
CA GLN A 446 11.27 5.88 25.31
C GLN A 446 11.64 6.05 23.82
N LEU A 447 12.01 4.96 23.14
CA LEU A 447 12.33 4.97 21.72
C LEU A 447 11.10 5.28 20.86
N GLU A 448 9.92 4.74 21.19
CA GLU A 448 8.65 5.07 20.51
C GLU A 448 8.30 6.56 20.63
N GLN A 449 8.46 7.15 21.83
CA GLN A 449 8.24 8.58 22.03
C GLN A 449 9.23 9.43 21.23
N ARG A 450 10.51 9.04 21.21
CA ARG A 450 11.56 9.71 20.44
C ARG A 450 11.30 9.61 18.93
N LEU A 451 10.87 8.44 18.45
CA LEU A 451 10.49 8.19 17.07
C LEU A 451 9.34 9.10 16.64
N LYS A 452 8.27 9.19 17.46
CA LYS A 452 7.12 10.05 17.19
C LYS A 452 7.52 11.53 17.08
N LYS A 453 8.30 12.03 18.04
CA LYS A 453 8.79 13.42 18.03
C LYS A 453 9.63 13.70 16.77
N LYS A 454 10.55 12.81 16.42
CA LYS A 454 11.41 12.96 15.23
C LYS A 454 10.61 12.86 13.93
N PHE A 455 9.59 12.02 13.88
CA PHE A 455 8.69 11.93 12.73
C PHE A 455 7.91 13.23 12.50
N ASP A 456 7.39 13.85 13.57
CA ASP A 456 6.71 15.15 13.48
C ASP A 456 7.66 16.27 13.03
N GLU A 457 8.89 16.31 13.57
CA GLU A 457 9.94 17.23 13.13
C GLU A 457 10.29 17.04 11.63
N LEU A 458 10.41 15.79 11.18
CA LEU A 458 10.71 15.46 9.78
C LEU A 458 9.60 15.94 8.85
N LYS A 459 8.34 15.73 9.22
CA LYS A 459 7.17 16.15 8.45
C LYS A 459 7.11 17.67 8.29
N GLN A 460 7.43 18.43 9.34
CA GLN A 460 7.52 19.89 9.26
C GLN A 460 8.64 20.35 8.32
N THR A 461 9.82 19.72 8.39
CA THR A 461 10.93 20.02 7.49
C THR A 461 10.59 19.66 6.04
N GLU A 462 9.92 18.53 5.79
CA GLU A 462 9.50 18.10 4.45
C GLU A 462 8.47 19.05 3.82
N ASN A 463 7.51 19.55 4.61
CA ASN A 463 6.59 20.59 4.16
C ASN A 463 7.33 21.89 3.79
N SER A 464 8.30 22.30 4.62
CA SER A 464 9.12 23.49 4.37
C SER A 464 9.96 23.33 3.10
N TYR A 465 10.53 22.13 2.88
CA TYR A 465 11.28 21.76 1.69
C TYR A 465 10.42 21.87 0.42
N ASN A 466 9.22 21.29 0.43
CA ASN A 466 8.30 21.32 -0.71
C ASN A 466 7.80 22.75 -1.02
N THR A 467 7.55 23.55 0.02
CA THR A 467 7.14 24.95 -0.13
C THR A 467 8.25 25.77 -0.79
N LEU A 468 9.49 25.68 -0.28
CA LEU A 468 10.65 26.35 -0.88
C LEU A 468 10.92 25.91 -2.31
N LEU A 469 10.77 24.62 -2.61
CA LEU A 469 10.93 24.12 -3.98
C LEU A 469 9.91 24.75 -4.94
N SER A 470 8.64 24.84 -4.52
CA SER A 470 7.58 25.47 -5.32
C SER A 470 7.79 26.97 -5.51
N GLU A 471 8.29 27.67 -4.49
CA GLU A 471 8.64 29.09 -4.56
C GLU A 471 9.78 29.32 -5.56
N ILE A 472 10.84 28.51 -5.49
CA ILE A 472 11.97 28.56 -6.43
C ILE A 472 11.50 28.32 -7.86
N ASP A 473 10.69 27.28 -8.10
CA ASP A 473 10.16 26.99 -9.44
C ASP A 473 9.32 28.17 -9.98
N SER A 474 8.51 28.80 -9.13
CA SER A 474 7.71 29.97 -9.51
C SER A 474 8.58 31.18 -9.88
N LEU A 475 9.63 31.48 -9.09
CA LEU A 475 10.57 32.57 -9.35
C LEU A 475 11.39 32.31 -10.60
N GLN A 476 11.84 31.07 -10.83
CA GLN A 476 12.54 30.69 -12.07
C GLN A 476 11.66 30.87 -13.29
N GLN A 477 10.37 30.53 -13.20
CA GLN A 477 9.43 30.70 -14.30
C GLN A 477 9.19 32.19 -14.58
N GLN A 478 9.06 33.02 -13.53
CA GLN A 478 8.96 34.47 -13.66
C GLN A 478 10.21 35.10 -14.28
N GLU A 479 11.40 34.72 -13.80
CA GLU A 479 12.68 35.18 -14.37
C GLU A 479 12.76 34.85 -15.85
N LYS A 480 12.45 33.61 -16.23
CA LYS A 480 12.48 33.15 -17.62
C LYS A 480 11.52 33.93 -18.51
N ASN A 481 10.30 34.20 -18.04
CA ASN A 481 9.31 34.98 -18.77
C ASN A 481 9.79 36.42 -18.99
N LEU A 482 10.24 37.09 -17.93
CA LEU A 482 10.77 38.46 -18.00
C LEU A 482 12.01 38.53 -18.89
N PHE A 483 12.90 37.54 -18.81
CA PHE A 483 14.09 37.46 -19.65
C PHE A 483 13.75 37.34 -21.15
N TYR A 484 12.74 36.55 -21.51
CA TYR A 484 12.28 36.47 -22.90
C TYR A 484 11.63 37.78 -23.38
N THR A 485 10.85 38.43 -22.52
CA THR A 485 10.27 39.75 -22.83
C THR A 485 11.37 40.78 -23.05
N TYR A 486 12.35 40.85 -22.15
CA TYR A 486 13.54 41.68 -22.28
C TYR A 486 14.27 41.41 -23.61
N GLN A 487 14.56 40.13 -23.92
CA GLN A 487 15.26 39.77 -25.15
C GLN A 487 14.48 40.17 -26.40
N SER A 488 13.15 40.02 -26.37
CA SER A 488 12.28 40.41 -27.48
C SER A 488 12.30 41.93 -27.66
N LEU A 489 12.01 42.71 -26.61
CA LEU A 489 12.01 44.17 -26.66
C LEU A 489 13.37 44.74 -27.07
N ASN A 490 14.46 44.20 -26.50
CA ASN A 490 15.81 44.61 -26.83
C ASN A 490 16.15 44.30 -28.30
N ARG A 491 15.66 43.17 -28.85
CA ARG A 491 15.78 42.88 -30.28
C ARG A 491 15.03 43.92 -31.12
N GLN A 492 13.80 44.26 -30.76
CA GLN A 492 12.99 45.25 -31.48
C GLN A 492 13.68 46.63 -31.54
N ILE A 493 14.30 47.06 -30.43
CA ILE A 493 15.08 48.31 -30.40
C ILE A 493 16.33 48.20 -31.28
N ASN A 494 17.08 47.11 -31.17
CA ASN A 494 18.32 46.89 -31.93
C ASN A 494 18.12 46.75 -33.44
N GLU A 495 16.95 46.28 -33.87
CA GLU A 495 16.51 46.16 -35.26
C GLU A 495 15.80 47.43 -35.76
N TYR A 496 15.74 48.49 -34.93
CA TYR A 496 15.10 49.76 -35.25
C TYR A 496 13.63 49.58 -35.68
N GLU A 497 12.91 48.64 -35.05
CA GLU A 497 11.52 48.34 -35.36
C GLU A 497 10.61 49.52 -34.98
N GLY A 498 9.87 50.07 -35.95
CA GLY A 498 9.06 51.27 -35.79
C GLY A 498 9.63 52.50 -36.52
N PHE A 499 10.92 52.48 -36.86
CA PHE A 499 11.51 53.51 -37.73
C PHE A 499 11.23 53.24 -39.21
N SER A 500 11.33 54.29 -40.03
CA SER A 500 11.16 54.17 -41.49
C SER A 500 12.13 53.14 -42.10
N THR A 501 11.71 52.50 -43.20
CA THR A 501 12.51 51.47 -43.88
C THR A 501 13.91 51.97 -44.25
N THR A 502 14.03 53.26 -44.60
CA THR A 502 15.29 53.94 -44.90
C THR A 502 16.27 53.89 -43.73
N ILE A 503 15.79 54.09 -42.51
CA ILE A 503 16.61 54.12 -41.30
C ILE A 503 17.08 52.71 -40.95
N LYS A 504 16.18 51.71 -41.07
CA LYS A 504 16.54 50.31 -40.87
C LYS A 504 17.63 49.86 -41.82
N GLU A 505 17.55 50.22 -43.09
CA GLU A 505 18.59 49.92 -44.08
C GLU A 505 19.90 50.66 -43.82
N PHE A 506 19.81 51.93 -43.39
CA PHE A 506 20.99 52.70 -43.00
C PHE A 506 21.77 51.99 -41.88
N PHE A 507 21.11 51.61 -40.79
CA PHE A 507 21.78 50.89 -39.70
C PHE A 507 22.18 49.46 -40.09
N LYS A 508 21.49 48.78 -41.01
CA LYS A 508 22.00 47.51 -41.55
C LYS A 508 23.35 47.66 -42.26
N ALA A 509 23.60 48.79 -42.91
CA ALA A 509 24.84 49.05 -43.64
C ALA A 509 25.96 49.66 -42.77
N PHE A 510 25.60 50.50 -41.78
CA PHE A 510 26.56 51.34 -41.05
C PHE A 510 26.47 51.27 -39.52
N LYS A 511 25.76 50.31 -38.93
CA LYS A 511 25.63 50.19 -37.45
C LYS A 511 26.98 50.06 -36.74
N ASP A 512 27.97 49.44 -37.37
CA ASP A 512 29.29 49.23 -36.79
C ASP A 512 30.32 50.33 -37.16
N ASP A 513 29.91 51.40 -37.86
CA ASP A 513 30.80 52.52 -38.16
C ASP A 513 30.95 53.41 -36.92
N GLU A 514 32.19 53.57 -36.42
CA GLU A 514 32.50 54.39 -35.24
C GLU A 514 32.01 55.84 -35.32
N ASN A 515 31.78 56.36 -36.54
CA ASN A 515 31.29 57.71 -36.75
C ASN A 515 29.76 57.83 -36.62
N VAL A 516 29.01 56.73 -36.67
CA VAL A 516 27.57 56.70 -36.41
C VAL A 516 27.34 56.51 -34.91
N VAL A 517 26.54 57.37 -34.29
CA VAL A 517 26.20 57.26 -32.87
C VAL A 517 24.93 56.43 -32.72
N ASP A 518 23.77 57.03 -32.96
CA ASP A 518 22.45 56.38 -32.96
C ASP A 518 21.39 57.38 -33.46
N VAL A 519 20.12 56.98 -33.49
CA VAL A 519 18.97 57.89 -33.64
C VAL A 519 18.71 58.68 -32.36
N VAL A 520 18.16 59.89 -32.48
CA VAL A 520 17.82 60.74 -31.33
C VAL A 520 16.95 60.02 -30.30
N ALA A 521 15.97 59.21 -30.75
CA ALA A 521 15.11 58.41 -29.87
C ALA A 521 15.89 57.51 -28.90
N ASN A 522 17.04 57.01 -29.33
CA ASN A 522 17.87 56.12 -28.51
C ASN A 522 18.79 56.88 -27.54
N LEU A 523 18.92 58.19 -27.68
CA LEU A 523 19.81 59.03 -26.87
C LEU A 523 19.09 59.80 -25.76
N ILE A 524 17.76 59.64 -25.65
CA ILE A 524 16.93 60.30 -24.64
C ILE A 524 16.12 59.28 -23.85
N ASN A 525 15.87 59.59 -22.58
CA ASN A 525 14.89 58.93 -21.71
C ASN A 525 13.99 60.00 -21.06
N THR A 526 12.73 59.70 -20.76
CA THR A 526 11.80 60.62 -20.07
C THR A 526 10.84 59.85 -19.19
N GLU A 527 10.11 60.54 -18.32
CA GLU A 527 9.08 59.93 -17.46
C GLU A 527 7.81 59.60 -18.28
N GLU A 528 7.06 58.57 -17.87
CA GLU A 528 5.86 58.08 -18.57
C GLU A 528 4.87 59.19 -18.93
N ARG A 529 4.61 60.11 -17.98
CA ARG A 529 3.67 61.22 -18.16
C ARG A 529 4.06 62.21 -19.26
N TYR A 530 5.30 62.17 -19.74
CA TYR A 530 5.83 63.11 -20.73
C TYR A 530 6.12 62.46 -22.09
N GLU A 531 6.04 61.13 -22.22
CA GLU A 531 6.42 60.39 -23.43
C GLU A 531 5.67 60.86 -24.68
N GLU A 532 4.34 61.04 -24.58
CA GLU A 532 3.52 61.47 -25.71
C GLU A 532 3.92 62.89 -26.13
N ALA A 533 4.07 63.80 -25.17
CA ALA A 533 4.46 65.17 -25.45
C ALA A 533 5.88 65.28 -26.06
N VAL A 534 6.84 64.51 -25.52
CA VAL A 534 8.23 64.43 -26.02
C VAL A 534 8.28 63.81 -27.42
N SER A 535 7.47 62.79 -27.69
CA SER A 535 7.34 62.17 -29.01
C SER A 535 6.71 63.15 -30.01
N THR A 536 5.63 63.84 -29.64
CA THR A 536 4.93 64.80 -30.50
C THR A 536 5.83 65.97 -30.88
N ILE A 537 6.54 66.56 -29.91
CA ILE A 537 7.41 67.71 -30.19
C ILE A 537 8.62 67.33 -31.05
N ALA A 538 9.19 66.14 -30.83
CA ALA A 538 10.29 65.66 -31.65
C ALA A 538 9.80 65.26 -33.05
N SER A 539 8.59 64.70 -33.17
CA SER A 539 7.97 64.27 -34.42
C SER A 539 8.98 63.51 -35.30
N SER A 540 9.07 63.81 -36.60
CA SER A 540 10.05 63.23 -37.52
C SER A 540 11.53 63.46 -37.17
N ARG A 541 11.86 64.34 -36.22
CA ARG A 541 13.24 64.59 -35.78
C ARG A 541 13.74 63.54 -34.79
N ILE A 542 12.83 62.81 -34.15
CA ILE A 542 13.16 61.74 -33.19
C ILE A 542 13.94 60.59 -33.85
N GLN A 543 13.78 60.45 -35.17
CA GLN A 543 14.42 59.42 -35.99
C GLN A 543 15.66 59.94 -36.75
N ASN A 544 16.08 61.19 -36.50
CA ASN A 544 17.29 61.73 -37.09
C ASN A 544 18.52 60.99 -36.53
N ILE A 545 19.53 60.79 -37.38
CA ILE A 545 20.73 60.02 -37.04
C ILE A 545 21.83 60.98 -36.59
N VAL A 546 22.39 60.75 -35.41
CA VAL A 546 23.52 61.51 -34.87
C VAL A 546 24.83 60.88 -35.34
N ILE A 547 25.74 61.70 -35.87
CA ILE A 547 27.07 61.28 -36.30
C ILE A 547 28.14 62.16 -35.62
N LYS A 548 29.31 61.59 -35.34
CA LYS A 548 30.39 62.31 -34.65
C LYS A 548 30.97 63.44 -35.53
N ASN A 549 31.31 63.12 -36.77
CA ASN A 549 31.97 64.02 -37.72
C ASN A 549 31.26 64.07 -39.08
N SER A 550 31.25 65.25 -39.70
CA SER A 550 30.62 65.51 -40.99
C SER A 550 31.37 64.95 -42.21
N SER A 551 32.62 64.52 -42.05
CA SER A 551 33.48 64.04 -43.15
C SER A 551 32.88 62.85 -43.92
N LYS A 552 32.19 61.93 -43.24
CA LYS A 552 31.53 60.76 -43.85
C LYS A 552 30.07 60.99 -44.25
N ALA A 553 29.50 62.17 -44.00
CA ALA A 553 28.09 62.43 -44.27
C ALA A 553 27.71 62.23 -45.76
N LYS A 554 28.63 62.54 -46.68
CA LYS A 554 28.43 62.33 -48.11
C LYS A 554 28.25 60.84 -48.46
N GLU A 555 29.09 59.98 -47.89
CA GLU A 555 29.05 58.53 -48.10
C GLU A 555 27.71 57.93 -47.65
N TYR A 556 27.26 58.32 -46.46
CA TYR A 556 25.97 57.93 -45.91
C TYR A 556 24.78 58.33 -46.79
N LEU A 557 24.80 59.56 -47.31
CA LEU A 557 23.73 60.06 -48.19
C LEU A 557 23.75 59.40 -49.57
N ASP A 558 24.92 59.08 -50.10
CA ASP A 558 25.05 58.45 -51.41
C ASP A 558 24.54 56.99 -51.41
N LEU A 559 24.66 56.27 -50.28
CA LEU A 559 24.02 54.95 -50.10
C LEU A 559 22.50 55.04 -50.16
N VAL A 560 21.90 56.00 -49.45
CA VAL A 560 20.44 56.20 -49.45
C VAL A 560 19.91 56.61 -50.82
N LYS A 561 20.66 57.43 -51.57
CA LYS A 561 20.32 57.81 -52.95
C LYS A 561 20.33 56.62 -53.91
N LYS A 562 21.32 55.71 -53.79
CA LYS A 562 21.41 54.52 -54.65
C LYS A 562 20.23 53.56 -54.47
N GLY A 563 19.67 53.50 -53.26
CA GLY A 563 18.52 52.65 -52.95
C GLY A 563 17.16 53.21 -53.37
N ASN A 564 17.03 54.51 -53.70
CA ASN A 564 15.73 55.20 -53.85
C ASN A 564 14.80 55.06 -52.62
N ASN A 565 15.37 54.81 -51.44
CA ASN A 565 14.63 54.28 -50.29
C ASN A 565 14.15 55.32 -49.29
N GLY A 566 13.94 56.59 -49.69
CA GLY A 566 13.35 57.63 -48.84
C GLY A 566 14.34 58.72 -48.39
N LYS A 567 14.07 59.36 -47.25
CA LYS A 567 14.81 60.53 -46.76
C LYS A 567 15.34 60.30 -45.35
N ILE A 568 16.62 60.59 -45.15
CA ILE A 568 17.26 60.64 -43.83
C ILE A 568 17.74 62.05 -43.51
N THR A 569 17.87 62.36 -42.22
CA THR A 569 18.51 63.58 -41.73
C THR A 569 19.66 63.19 -40.82
N LEU A 570 20.86 63.67 -41.14
CA LEU A 570 22.06 63.48 -40.34
C LEU A 570 22.29 64.70 -39.45
N LEU A 571 22.73 64.48 -38.21
CA LEU A 571 23.02 65.49 -37.20
C LEU A 571 24.50 65.37 -36.77
N PRO A 572 25.43 66.05 -37.48
CA PRO A 572 26.86 66.00 -37.17
C PRO A 572 27.21 66.86 -35.96
N LEU A 573 27.83 66.27 -34.93
CA LEU A 573 28.18 66.97 -33.68
C LEU A 573 29.17 68.13 -33.90
N ASP A 574 30.03 68.03 -34.92
CA ASP A 574 31.00 69.04 -35.33
C ASP A 574 30.37 70.27 -36.03
N LEU A 575 29.23 70.10 -36.72
CA LEU A 575 28.57 71.17 -37.48
C LEU A 575 27.37 71.81 -36.76
N LEU A 576 26.75 71.11 -35.82
CA LEU A 576 25.54 71.59 -35.14
C LEU A 576 25.81 72.90 -34.37
N ARG A 577 25.05 73.93 -34.72
CA ARG A 577 25.01 75.22 -34.01
C ARG A 577 23.63 75.41 -33.41
N THR A 578 23.58 75.59 -32.11
CA THR A 578 22.33 75.82 -31.36
C THR A 578 22.39 77.14 -30.63
N LYS A 579 21.25 77.83 -30.57
CA LYS A 579 21.06 79.02 -29.73
C LYS A 579 19.73 78.86 -29.02
N VAL A 580 19.77 78.38 -27.78
CA VAL A 580 18.58 78.23 -26.95
C VAL A 580 18.42 79.46 -26.08
N LEU A 581 17.25 80.08 -26.10
CA LEU A 581 16.90 81.24 -25.29
C LEU A 581 15.65 80.90 -24.48
N LEU A 582 15.86 80.19 -23.38
CA LEU A 582 14.77 79.80 -22.47
C LEU A 582 14.25 81.04 -21.73
N GLN A 583 13.13 81.59 -22.20
CA GLN A 583 12.49 82.75 -21.58
C GLN A 583 11.64 82.29 -20.39
N LYS A 584 12.25 82.26 -19.19
CA LYS A 584 11.61 81.79 -17.95
C LYS A 584 10.30 82.52 -17.57
N LYS A 585 10.05 83.72 -18.13
CA LYS A 585 8.82 84.49 -17.87
C LYS A 585 7.53 83.72 -18.19
N TYR A 586 7.57 82.78 -19.14
CA TYR A 586 6.41 81.97 -19.53
C TYR A 586 6.15 80.79 -18.60
N LEU A 587 7.10 80.40 -17.73
CA LEU A 587 6.89 79.36 -16.72
C LEU A 587 5.94 79.80 -15.59
N ASN A 588 5.76 81.12 -15.42
CA ASN A 588 4.89 81.66 -14.37
C ASN A 588 3.41 81.63 -14.75
N GLU A 589 3.07 81.26 -15.99
CA GLU A 589 1.68 81.13 -16.42
C GLU A 589 1.05 79.85 -15.86
N PRO A 590 -0.15 79.93 -15.24
CA PRO A 590 -0.85 78.76 -14.71
C PRO A 590 -1.08 77.70 -15.80
N GLY A 591 -0.76 76.44 -15.50
CA GLY A 591 -0.85 75.31 -16.43
C GLY A 591 0.45 75.00 -17.18
N THR A 592 1.50 75.80 -17.02
CA THR A 592 2.83 75.51 -17.58
C THR A 592 3.58 74.51 -16.70
N ILE A 593 4.17 73.48 -17.32
CA ILE A 593 4.94 72.44 -16.60
C ILE A 593 6.42 72.81 -16.56
N ASP A 594 7.12 72.70 -17.69
CA ASP A 594 8.52 73.13 -17.85
C ASP A 594 8.88 73.15 -19.35
N PHE A 595 10.12 73.55 -19.68
CA PHE A 595 10.69 73.30 -20.99
C PHE A 595 10.98 71.81 -21.19
N VAL A 596 10.66 71.28 -22.37
CA VAL A 596 10.80 69.85 -22.66
C VAL A 596 12.26 69.37 -22.48
N ILE A 597 13.24 70.22 -22.78
CA ILE A 597 14.67 69.89 -22.62
C ILE A 597 15.05 69.60 -21.15
N ASN A 598 14.33 70.13 -20.17
CA ASN A 598 14.54 69.88 -18.74
C ASN A 598 13.88 68.57 -18.27
N LEU A 599 12.95 68.03 -19.06
CA LEU A 599 12.14 66.85 -18.74
C LEU A 599 12.66 65.57 -19.41
N ILE A 600 13.77 65.67 -20.14
CA ILE A 600 14.45 64.56 -20.80
C ILE A 600 15.85 64.36 -20.21
N ASN A 601 16.23 63.08 -20.05
CA ASN A 601 17.54 62.65 -19.59
C ASN A 601 18.39 62.25 -20.79
N TYR A 602 19.59 62.84 -20.93
CA TYR A 602 20.53 62.56 -22.01
C TYR A 602 21.99 62.80 -21.57
N GLN A 603 22.95 62.22 -22.29
CA GLN A 603 24.38 62.43 -22.01
C GLN A 603 24.83 63.83 -22.47
N LYS A 604 25.70 64.48 -21.67
CA LYS A 604 26.15 65.87 -21.89
C LYS A 604 26.76 66.12 -23.28
N GLU A 605 27.40 65.10 -23.86
CA GLU A 605 28.00 65.15 -25.20
C GLU A 605 26.98 65.42 -26.30
N TYR A 606 25.70 65.05 -26.10
CA TYR A 606 24.61 65.23 -27.06
C TYR A 606 23.76 66.47 -26.79
N GLN A 607 24.19 67.35 -25.88
CA GLN A 607 23.42 68.55 -25.53
C GLN A 607 23.02 69.38 -26.75
N LYS A 608 23.94 69.61 -27.70
CA LYS A 608 23.65 70.36 -28.94
C LYS A 608 22.58 69.68 -29.80
N VAL A 609 22.50 68.34 -29.79
CA VAL A 609 21.47 67.59 -30.51
C VAL A 609 20.12 67.82 -29.84
N MET A 610 20.05 67.72 -28.52
CA MET A 610 18.80 67.91 -27.78
C MET A 610 18.30 69.35 -27.88
N GLU A 611 19.22 70.32 -27.80
CA GLU A 611 18.92 71.74 -28.03
C GLU A 611 18.40 72.02 -29.45
N TYR A 612 18.85 71.26 -30.46
CA TYR A 612 18.35 71.36 -31.83
C TYR A 612 16.94 70.77 -31.98
N VAL A 613 16.72 69.60 -31.38
CA VAL A 613 15.46 68.87 -31.51
C VAL A 613 14.34 69.52 -30.70
N PHE A 614 14.61 69.86 -29.44
CA PHE A 614 13.64 70.36 -28.45
C PHE A 614 13.73 71.88 -28.21
N SER A 615 14.36 72.63 -29.12
CA SER A 615 14.64 74.07 -28.98
C SER A 615 13.40 74.87 -28.60
N ASN A 616 13.46 75.60 -27.47
CA ASN A 616 12.38 76.43 -26.95
C ASN A 616 11.01 75.70 -26.98
N ALA A 617 10.99 74.40 -26.70
CA ALA A 617 9.75 73.66 -26.56
C ALA A 617 9.22 73.80 -25.13
N LEU A 618 7.97 74.24 -24.98
CA LEU A 618 7.31 74.39 -23.69
C LEU A 618 6.23 73.32 -23.51
N LEU A 619 6.23 72.62 -22.38
CA LEU A 619 5.20 71.67 -22.01
C LEU A 619 4.14 72.34 -21.14
N VAL A 620 2.87 72.12 -21.47
CA VAL A 620 1.71 72.59 -20.70
C VAL A 620 0.74 71.45 -20.43
N ASP A 621 -0.18 71.67 -19.49
CA ASP A 621 -1.21 70.69 -19.12
C ASP A 621 -2.25 70.43 -20.21
N ASN A 622 -2.75 71.48 -20.87
CA ASN A 622 -3.88 71.41 -21.81
C ASN A 622 -3.79 72.43 -22.97
N ILE A 623 -4.65 72.27 -23.97
CA ILE A 623 -4.66 73.08 -25.19
C ILE A 623 -5.05 74.55 -24.95
N GLU A 624 -5.88 74.83 -23.95
CA GLU A 624 -6.31 76.20 -23.62
C GLU A 624 -5.11 77.02 -23.11
N THR A 625 -4.31 76.42 -22.22
CA THR A 625 -3.03 76.98 -21.76
C THR A 625 -2.08 77.21 -22.93
N ALA A 626 -1.95 76.24 -23.84
CA ALA A 626 -1.09 76.37 -25.02
C ALA A 626 -1.50 77.55 -25.92
N ILE A 627 -2.79 77.74 -26.17
CA ILE A 627 -3.33 78.85 -26.97
C ILE A 627 -3.08 80.19 -26.27
N LYS A 628 -3.27 80.25 -24.95
CA LYS A 628 -3.03 81.47 -24.15
C LYS A 628 -1.57 81.91 -24.26
N ILE A 629 -0.62 80.99 -24.05
CA ILE A 629 0.82 81.29 -24.14
C ILE A 629 1.23 81.63 -25.57
N SER A 630 0.65 80.97 -26.58
CA SER A 630 0.88 81.30 -27.99
C SER A 630 0.46 82.75 -28.32
N LYS A 631 -0.69 83.22 -27.82
CA LYS A 631 -1.15 84.62 -27.96
C LYS A 631 -0.22 85.63 -27.29
N MET A 632 0.55 85.23 -26.26
CA MET A 632 1.62 86.03 -25.65
C MET A 632 2.91 86.10 -26.49
N LYS A 633 2.84 85.66 -27.75
CA LYS A 633 3.94 85.65 -28.73
C LYS A 633 5.15 84.86 -28.22
N TYR A 634 4.90 83.67 -27.66
CA TYR A 634 5.96 82.75 -27.30
C TYR A 634 6.77 82.37 -28.56
N PRO A 635 8.11 82.53 -28.56
CA PRO A 635 8.93 82.33 -29.76
C PRO A 635 9.17 80.85 -30.11
N GLY A 636 8.71 79.91 -29.29
CA GLY A 636 8.94 78.48 -29.45
C GLY A 636 7.64 77.69 -29.70
N ASN A 637 7.78 76.37 -29.75
CA ASN A 637 6.63 75.48 -29.90
C ASN A 637 6.09 75.08 -28.52
N ILE A 638 4.78 74.91 -28.40
CA ILE A 638 4.12 74.55 -27.15
C ILE A 638 3.42 73.22 -27.35
N VAL A 639 3.65 72.26 -26.46
CA VAL A 639 3.04 70.92 -26.52
C VAL A 639 2.26 70.65 -25.24
N THR A 640 1.12 69.98 -25.35
CA THR A 640 0.30 69.55 -24.21
C THR A 640 0.69 68.15 -23.75
N LEU A 641 0.30 67.75 -22.53
CA LEU A 641 0.46 66.36 -22.06
C LEU A 641 -0.20 65.33 -22.98
N SER A 642 -1.33 65.70 -23.62
CA SER A 642 -2.08 64.85 -24.54
C SER A 642 -1.49 64.79 -25.95
N GLY A 643 -0.41 65.53 -26.23
CA GLY A 643 0.27 65.52 -27.52
C GLY A 643 -0.34 66.45 -28.57
N GLU A 644 -1.09 67.49 -28.18
CA GLU A 644 -1.41 68.59 -29.09
C GLU A 644 -0.24 69.57 -29.20
N LEU A 645 0.06 70.04 -30.41
CA LEU A 645 1.21 70.91 -30.70
C LEU A 645 0.75 72.25 -31.27
N VAL A 646 1.18 73.34 -30.64
CA VAL A 646 1.01 74.71 -31.12
C VAL A 646 2.37 75.24 -31.56
N TYR A 647 2.53 75.47 -32.87
CA TYR A 647 3.75 76.03 -33.43
C TYR A 647 3.90 77.51 -33.10
N SER A 648 5.14 77.99 -33.07
CA SER A 648 5.45 79.44 -32.96
C SER A 648 4.80 80.29 -34.07
N SER A 649 4.47 79.69 -35.22
CA SER A 649 3.72 80.33 -36.31
C SER A 649 2.22 80.47 -36.06
N GLY A 650 1.70 79.91 -34.97
CA GLY A 650 0.27 79.87 -34.63
C GLY A 650 -0.50 78.69 -35.23
N ALA A 651 0.16 77.81 -36.00
CA ALA A 651 -0.45 76.57 -36.46
C ALA A 651 -0.68 75.60 -35.29
N ILE A 652 -1.82 74.90 -35.28
CA ILE A 652 -2.16 73.91 -34.26
C ILE A 652 -2.29 72.55 -34.93
N THR A 653 -1.67 71.53 -34.36
CA THR A 653 -1.74 70.14 -34.81
C THR A 653 -2.21 69.27 -33.65
N GLY A 654 -3.20 68.42 -33.91
CA GLY A 654 -3.73 67.49 -32.93
C GLY A 654 -4.40 66.31 -33.63
N GLY A 655 -4.51 65.19 -32.92
CA GLY A 655 -5.02 63.92 -33.44
C GLY A 655 -3.96 62.82 -33.38
N LYS A 656 -4.39 61.58 -33.18
CA LYS A 656 -3.50 60.42 -33.10
C LYS A 656 -3.26 59.86 -34.50
N SER A 657 -2.02 59.88 -34.98
CA SER A 657 -1.65 59.17 -36.20
C SER A 657 -1.61 57.67 -35.93
N LYS A 658 -2.21 56.84 -36.81
CA LYS A 658 -2.04 55.38 -36.76
C LYS A 658 -0.58 54.92 -36.99
N TYR A 659 0.31 55.83 -37.37
CA TYR A 659 1.71 55.58 -37.72
C TYR A 659 2.73 56.29 -36.80
N ASP A 660 2.32 56.80 -35.63
CA ASP A 660 3.27 57.36 -34.65
C ASP A 660 4.01 56.25 -33.90
N HIS A 661 5.03 55.71 -34.56
CA HIS A 661 5.89 54.65 -34.02
C HIS A 661 6.96 55.18 -33.04
N SER A 662 7.11 56.51 -32.89
CA SER A 662 8.15 57.13 -32.06
C SER A 662 7.86 57.09 -30.56
N SER A 663 6.60 57.24 -30.14
CA SER A 663 6.20 57.07 -28.73
C SER A 663 6.37 55.62 -28.28
N THR A 664 6.27 54.67 -29.22
CA THR A 664 6.48 53.23 -28.96
C THR A 664 7.93 52.92 -28.60
N VAL A 665 8.93 53.63 -29.15
CA VAL A 665 10.35 53.35 -28.87
C VAL A 665 10.77 53.81 -27.47
N LEU A 666 10.30 54.99 -27.03
CA LEU A 666 10.57 55.50 -25.69
C LEU A 666 9.93 54.61 -24.62
N LYS A 667 8.68 54.17 -24.86
CA LYS A 667 7.98 53.21 -24.00
C LYS A 667 8.75 51.89 -23.86
N ARG A 668 9.23 51.31 -24.98
CA ARG A 668 10.02 50.06 -24.95
C ARG A 668 11.33 50.21 -24.16
N LYS A 669 12.01 51.36 -24.22
CA LYS A 669 13.23 51.61 -23.43
C LYS A 669 12.97 51.65 -21.94
N ARG A 670 11.86 52.28 -21.54
CA ARG A 670 11.42 52.30 -20.15
C ARG A 670 11.07 50.89 -19.66
N GLU A 671 10.24 50.16 -20.43
CA GLU A 671 9.88 48.76 -20.14
C GLU A 671 11.13 47.88 -20.00
N ILE A 672 12.15 48.05 -20.84
CA ILE A 672 13.42 47.34 -20.69
C ILE A 672 14.12 47.68 -19.36
N SER A 673 14.18 48.97 -19.01
CA SER A 673 14.85 49.41 -17.77
C SER A 673 14.13 48.89 -16.52
N GLU A 674 12.79 48.88 -16.53
CA GLU A 674 11.95 48.30 -15.48
C GLU A 674 12.16 46.78 -15.37
N ILE A 675 12.13 46.05 -16.50
CA ILE A 675 12.35 44.60 -16.53
C ILE A 675 13.77 44.24 -16.05
N GLU A 676 14.79 45.05 -16.36
CA GLU A 676 16.15 44.85 -15.86
C GLU A 676 16.23 44.96 -14.33
N GLU A 677 15.50 45.90 -13.73
CA GLU A 677 15.44 46.06 -12.28
C GLU A 677 14.71 44.87 -11.63
N ASP A 678 13.58 44.45 -12.21
CA ASP A 678 12.82 43.29 -11.74
C ASP A 678 13.60 41.99 -11.85
N LEU A 679 14.34 41.78 -12.95
CA LEU A 679 15.23 40.64 -13.12
C LEU A 679 16.35 40.62 -12.06
N LYS A 680 16.88 41.78 -11.66
CA LYS A 680 17.87 41.86 -10.56
C LYS A 680 17.24 41.45 -9.23
N LYS A 681 16.05 41.95 -8.90
CA LYS A 681 15.33 41.60 -7.66
C LYS A 681 15.04 40.10 -7.61
N ILE A 682 14.46 39.54 -8.66
CA ILE A 682 14.13 38.10 -8.74
C ILE A 682 15.37 37.22 -8.61
N ARG A 683 16.50 37.60 -9.23
CA ARG A 683 17.75 36.83 -9.10
C ARG A 683 18.32 36.82 -7.68
N VAL A 684 18.21 37.94 -6.96
CA VAL A 684 18.60 38.02 -5.55
C VAL A 684 17.70 37.13 -4.70
N ASP A 685 16.39 37.21 -4.88
CA ASP A 685 15.42 36.39 -4.15
C ASP A 685 15.61 34.90 -4.42
N LEU A 686 15.83 34.53 -5.69
CA LEU A 686 16.12 33.16 -6.10
C LEU A 686 17.39 32.64 -5.42
N SER A 687 18.47 33.44 -5.37
CA SER A 687 19.72 33.07 -4.68
C SER A 687 19.51 32.85 -3.18
N ASN A 688 18.76 33.73 -2.52
CA ASN A 688 18.42 33.61 -1.10
C ASN A 688 17.60 32.33 -0.84
N LYS A 689 16.54 32.10 -1.62
CA LYS A 689 15.68 30.92 -1.51
C LYS A 689 16.42 29.62 -1.82
N GLN A 690 17.33 29.61 -2.80
CA GLN A 690 18.19 28.46 -3.10
C GLN A 690 19.09 28.09 -1.91
N THR A 691 19.60 29.11 -1.19
CA THR A 691 20.44 28.93 0.00
C THR A 691 19.63 28.36 1.17
N GLU A 692 18.41 28.87 1.40
CA GLU A 692 17.48 28.32 2.39
C GLU A 692 17.11 26.86 2.06
N TYR A 693 16.79 26.58 0.79
CA TYR A 693 16.46 25.24 0.32
C TYR A 693 17.59 24.24 0.58
N ASN A 694 18.84 24.60 0.31
CA ASN A 694 19.98 23.72 0.57
C ASN A 694 20.14 23.42 2.07
N LYS A 695 19.98 24.42 2.95
CA LYS A 695 20.01 24.22 4.41
C LYS A 695 18.89 23.28 4.89
N VAL A 696 17.68 23.47 4.38
CA VAL A 696 16.52 22.61 4.71
C VAL A 696 16.72 21.20 4.16
N LYS A 697 17.30 21.04 2.97
CA LYS A 697 17.63 19.76 2.36
C LYS A 697 18.65 18.96 3.17
N GLU A 698 19.72 19.62 3.64
CA GLU A 698 20.70 18.97 4.53
C GLU A 698 20.06 18.55 5.85
N LYS A 699 19.28 19.43 6.47
CA LYS A 699 18.53 19.11 7.70
C LYS A 699 17.58 17.93 7.49
N LEU A 700 16.88 17.86 6.36
CA LEU A 700 15.98 16.77 6.01
C LEU A 700 16.73 15.44 5.91
N ASN A 701 17.91 15.42 5.29
CA ASN A 701 18.71 14.20 5.17
C ASN A 701 19.20 13.71 6.54
N ILE A 702 19.72 14.61 7.38
CA ILE A 702 20.17 14.27 8.75
C ILE A 702 19.00 13.70 9.56
N GLN A 703 17.82 14.34 9.51
CA GLN A 703 16.64 13.86 10.21
C GLN A 703 16.15 12.50 9.70
N LYS A 704 16.31 12.19 8.40
CA LYS A 704 15.99 10.86 7.83
C LYS A 704 16.94 9.79 8.36
N GLU A 705 18.23 10.07 8.42
CA GLU A 705 19.24 9.15 8.97
C GLU A 705 19.02 8.90 10.47
N GLU A 706 18.76 9.95 11.25
CA GLU A 706 18.42 9.83 12.68
C GLU A 706 17.15 8.99 12.90
N LEU A 707 16.11 9.19 12.09
CA LEU A 707 14.87 8.42 12.18
C LEU A 707 15.11 6.93 11.89
N GLU A 708 15.95 6.61 10.91
CA GLU A 708 16.28 5.23 10.57
C GLU A 708 17.10 4.56 11.68
N SER A 709 18.07 5.26 12.28
CA SER A 709 18.80 4.77 13.46
C SER A 709 17.86 4.44 14.62
N ILE A 710 16.89 5.32 14.93
CA ILE A 710 15.92 5.09 16.00
C ILE A 710 15.02 3.89 15.68
N LYS A 711 14.61 3.69 14.42
CA LYS A 711 13.84 2.51 14.02
C LYS A 711 14.62 1.22 14.20
N ASP A 712 15.91 1.22 13.85
CA ASP A 712 16.77 0.06 14.01
C ASP A 712 16.99 -0.27 15.50
N GLU A 713 17.26 0.75 16.33
CA GLU A 713 17.33 0.60 17.80
C GLU A 713 16.03 0.05 18.38
N LEU A 714 14.87 0.57 17.94
CA LEU A 714 13.56 0.10 18.36
C LEU A 714 13.36 -1.37 17.95
N ARG A 715 13.70 -1.74 16.72
CA ARG A 715 13.59 -3.12 16.22
C ARG A 715 14.45 -4.08 17.05
N GLN A 716 15.69 -3.72 17.36
CA GLN A 716 16.57 -4.53 18.22
C GLN A 716 15.99 -4.66 19.64
N THR A 717 15.48 -3.55 20.19
CA THR A 717 14.86 -3.54 21.52
C THR A 717 13.60 -4.40 21.57
N THR A 718 12.74 -4.35 20.56
CA THR A 718 11.55 -5.21 20.47
C THR A 718 11.92 -6.69 20.32
N LEU A 719 12.99 -7.01 19.57
CA LEU A 719 13.49 -8.39 19.48
C LEU A 719 13.98 -8.90 20.84
N THR A 720 14.81 -8.13 21.55
CA THR A 720 15.30 -8.48 22.90
C THR A 720 14.18 -8.60 23.93
N LYS A 721 13.19 -7.69 23.89
CA LYS A 721 11.97 -7.80 24.70
C LYS A 721 11.22 -9.10 24.43
N ASN A 722 11.02 -9.46 23.16
CA ASN A 722 10.31 -10.68 22.80
C ASN A 722 11.06 -11.94 23.25
N THR A 723 12.39 -11.94 23.21
CA THR A 723 13.18 -13.05 23.76
C THR A 723 13.02 -13.13 25.29
N HIS A 724 13.12 -12.00 26.00
CA HIS A 724 12.90 -11.97 27.45
C HIS A 724 11.48 -12.41 27.84
N ASP A 725 10.44 -12.03 27.07
CA ASP A 725 9.05 -12.43 27.33
C ASP A 725 8.82 -13.95 27.14
N LEU A 726 9.45 -14.54 26.11
CA LEU A 726 9.41 -15.98 25.88
C LEU A 726 10.13 -16.75 26.99
N ASP A 727 11.30 -16.29 27.41
CA ASP A 727 12.08 -16.95 28.46
C ASP A 727 11.39 -16.81 29.83
N TYR A 728 10.78 -15.66 30.11
CA TYR A 728 9.92 -15.47 31.30
C TYR A 728 8.76 -16.46 31.32
N LYS A 729 8.05 -16.63 30.20
CA LYS A 729 6.93 -17.58 30.10
C LYS A 729 7.37 -19.03 30.33
N LYS A 730 8.48 -19.45 29.72
CA LYS A 730 9.05 -20.80 29.90
C LYS A 730 9.39 -21.08 31.36
N ILE A 731 10.14 -20.18 32.00
CA ILE A 731 10.56 -20.37 33.40
C ILE A 731 9.35 -20.33 34.34
N LYS A 732 8.36 -19.48 34.07
CA LYS A 732 7.12 -19.45 34.84
C LYS A 732 6.36 -20.79 34.77
N GLU A 733 6.29 -21.40 33.60
CA GLU A 733 5.68 -22.72 33.41
C GLU A 733 6.50 -23.83 34.08
N GLU A 734 7.83 -23.79 33.99
CA GLU A 734 8.71 -24.71 34.72
C GLU A 734 8.54 -24.62 36.24
N ILE A 735 8.46 -23.39 36.79
CA ILE A 735 8.21 -23.17 38.23
C ILE A 735 6.86 -23.78 38.62
N LYS A 736 5.81 -23.54 37.84
CA LYS A 736 4.48 -24.12 38.10
C LYS A 736 4.55 -25.65 38.13
N ASN A 737 5.19 -26.27 37.14
CA ASN A 737 5.35 -27.73 37.08
C ASN A 737 6.18 -28.26 38.27
N LEU A 738 7.22 -27.54 38.70
CA LEU A 738 8.01 -27.89 39.89
C LEU A 738 7.16 -27.81 41.17
N GLN A 739 6.33 -26.78 41.33
CA GLN A 739 5.42 -26.65 42.47
C GLN A 739 4.40 -27.79 42.54
N GLU A 740 3.78 -28.13 41.41
CA GLU A 740 2.82 -29.24 41.33
C GLU A 740 3.48 -30.59 41.66
N ASN A 741 4.70 -30.83 41.15
CA ASN A 741 5.46 -32.04 41.46
C ASN A 741 5.87 -32.11 42.95
N ILE A 742 6.31 -31.00 43.53
CA ILE A 742 6.63 -30.94 44.97
C ILE A 742 5.39 -31.24 45.81
N ALA A 743 4.22 -30.69 45.45
CA ALA A 743 2.97 -30.98 46.14
C ALA A 743 2.61 -32.47 46.08
N LEU A 744 2.69 -33.09 44.90
CA LEU A 744 2.43 -34.51 44.71
C LEU A 744 3.38 -35.40 45.53
N TYR A 745 4.67 -35.07 45.57
CA TYR A 745 5.64 -35.84 46.36
C TYR A 745 5.46 -35.65 47.86
N ASN A 746 5.08 -34.45 48.32
CA ASN A 746 4.73 -34.22 49.74
C ASN A 746 3.49 -35.03 50.16
N GLU A 747 2.48 -35.13 49.30
CA GLU A 747 1.29 -35.97 49.58
C GLU A 747 1.66 -37.45 49.70
N LYS A 748 2.49 -37.95 48.77
CA LYS A 748 3.02 -39.33 48.85
C LYS A 748 3.83 -39.54 50.11
N LEU A 749 4.70 -38.60 50.47
CA LEU A 749 5.51 -38.64 51.68
C LEU A 749 4.62 -38.77 52.92
N ALA A 750 3.60 -37.92 53.05
CA ALA A 750 2.68 -37.92 54.19
C ALA A 750 1.96 -39.29 54.33
N ASN A 751 1.51 -39.87 53.22
CA ASN A 751 0.86 -41.18 53.22
C ASN A 751 1.80 -42.31 53.69
N TYR A 752 3.06 -42.32 53.24
CA TYR A 752 4.05 -43.30 53.72
C TYR A 752 4.43 -43.08 55.18
N GLU A 753 4.57 -41.82 55.63
CA GLU A 753 4.84 -41.50 57.03
C GLU A 753 3.70 -41.93 57.96
N GLU A 754 2.44 -41.73 57.54
CA GLU A 754 1.25 -42.17 58.28
C GLU A 754 1.19 -43.70 58.37
N LYS A 755 1.37 -44.40 57.24
CA LYS A 755 1.44 -45.88 57.22
C LYS A 755 2.55 -46.44 58.09
N ASN A 756 3.71 -45.78 58.13
CA ASN A 756 4.79 -46.23 59.01
C ASN A 756 4.49 -45.94 60.47
N LYS A 757 3.78 -44.85 60.79
CA LYS A 757 3.34 -44.57 62.16
C LYS A 757 2.36 -45.63 62.67
N THR A 758 1.41 -46.08 61.83
CA THR A 758 0.49 -47.18 62.20
C THR A 758 1.23 -48.50 62.36
N LEU A 759 2.12 -48.84 61.41
CA LEU A 759 2.96 -50.05 61.50
C LEU A 759 3.85 -50.06 62.74
N ASP A 760 4.39 -48.92 63.16
CA ASP A 760 5.23 -48.83 64.37
C ASP A 760 4.43 -49.11 65.65
N GLN A 761 3.18 -48.65 65.71
CA GLN A 761 2.25 -48.96 66.80
C GLN A 761 1.87 -50.45 66.82
N GLU A 762 1.62 -51.04 65.66
CA GLU A 762 1.33 -52.48 65.50
C GLU A 762 2.54 -53.33 65.91
N ILE A 763 3.75 -53.00 65.44
CA ILE A 763 5.00 -53.66 65.83
C ILE A 763 5.22 -53.57 67.35
N SER A 764 4.97 -52.40 67.95
CA SER A 764 5.13 -52.20 69.39
C SER A 764 4.14 -53.06 70.19
N SER A 765 2.87 -53.10 69.77
CA SER A 765 1.84 -53.91 70.45
C SER A 765 2.10 -55.42 70.32
N LEU A 766 2.53 -55.89 69.14
CA LEU A 766 2.92 -57.28 68.90
C LEU A 766 4.14 -57.69 69.74
N LYS A 767 5.16 -56.81 69.87
CA LYS A 767 6.31 -57.06 70.75
C LYS A 767 5.88 -57.22 72.20
N THR A 768 5.04 -56.32 72.73
CA THR A 768 4.54 -56.44 74.11
C THR A 768 3.70 -57.70 74.31
N TRP A 769 2.89 -58.10 73.34
CA TRP A 769 2.10 -59.33 73.41
C TRP A 769 2.97 -60.59 73.42
N LEU A 770 4.02 -60.63 72.59
CA LEU A 770 4.98 -61.74 72.55
C LEU A 770 5.79 -61.85 73.84
N GLU A 771 6.20 -60.72 74.44
CA GLU A 771 6.92 -60.70 75.72
C GLU A 771 6.06 -61.26 76.87
N ASN A 772 4.79 -60.82 76.96
CA ASN A 772 3.85 -61.31 77.97
C ASN A 772 3.56 -62.81 77.83
N ASN A 773 3.31 -63.29 76.60
CA ASN A 773 3.06 -64.71 76.36
C ASN A 773 4.30 -65.58 76.55
N ARG A 774 5.50 -65.03 76.31
CA ARG A 774 6.76 -65.72 76.65
C ARG A 774 6.86 -65.95 78.16
N GLN A 775 6.48 -64.96 78.98
CA GLN A 775 6.46 -65.11 80.44
C GLN A 775 5.43 -66.16 80.89
N ILE A 776 4.21 -66.13 80.34
CA ILE A 776 3.16 -67.13 80.63
C ILE A 776 3.67 -68.54 80.28
N ASN A 777 4.26 -68.71 79.09
CA ASN A 777 4.79 -70.01 78.65
C ASN A 777 5.92 -70.52 79.59
N THR A 778 6.80 -69.64 80.09
CA THR A 778 7.81 -70.00 81.10
C THR A 778 7.24 -70.33 82.48
N GLN A 779 6.09 -69.77 82.85
CA GLN A 779 5.42 -70.09 84.12
C GLN A 779 4.66 -71.42 84.04
N THR A 780 3.99 -71.68 82.92
CA THR A 780 3.27 -72.95 82.69
C THR A 780 4.22 -74.14 82.60
N THR A 781 5.37 -73.99 81.91
CA THR A 781 6.43 -75.00 81.90
C THR A 781 6.99 -75.30 83.30
N LYS A 782 7.21 -74.28 84.14
CA LYS A 782 7.63 -74.46 85.53
C LYS A 782 6.60 -75.22 86.37
N LYS A 783 5.30 -74.88 86.23
CA LYS A 783 4.21 -75.57 86.94
C LYS A 783 4.10 -77.05 86.54
N ILE A 784 4.27 -77.37 85.26
CA ILE A 784 4.31 -78.77 84.80
C ILE A 784 5.47 -79.51 85.49
N HIS A 785 6.66 -78.91 85.52
CA HIS A 785 7.84 -79.52 86.14
C HIS A 785 7.69 -79.74 87.67
N GLU A 786 7.09 -78.79 88.38
CA GLU A 786 6.78 -78.92 89.81
C GLU A 786 5.80 -80.08 90.09
N ILE A 787 4.78 -80.26 89.25
CA ILE A 787 3.81 -81.36 89.40
C ILE A 787 4.47 -82.71 89.08
N GLU A 788 5.33 -82.77 88.07
CA GLU A 788 6.12 -83.98 87.72
C GLU A 788 7.03 -84.42 88.87
N GLU A 789 7.69 -83.50 89.58
CA GLU A 789 8.48 -83.84 90.77
C GLU A 789 7.60 -84.42 91.89
N THR A 790 6.42 -83.84 92.15
CA THR A 790 5.51 -84.37 93.18
C THR A 790 4.95 -85.76 92.85
N LEU A 791 4.72 -86.04 91.57
CA LEU A 791 4.29 -87.36 91.09
C LEU A 791 5.37 -88.42 91.31
N LYS A 792 6.65 -88.05 91.15
CA LYS A 792 7.78 -88.93 91.38
C LYS A 792 7.87 -89.39 92.85
N ASP A 793 7.63 -88.47 93.78
CA ASP A 793 7.61 -88.77 95.21
C ASP A 793 6.41 -89.64 95.63
N LYS A 794 5.21 -89.37 95.07
CA LYS A 794 4.02 -90.19 95.36
C LYS A 794 4.12 -91.60 94.78
N ARG A 795 4.71 -91.77 93.59
CA ARG A 795 5.01 -93.09 93.00
C ARG A 795 6.02 -93.87 93.85
N ALA A 796 6.98 -93.20 94.49
CA ALA A 796 7.90 -93.84 95.43
C ALA A 796 7.19 -94.30 96.72
N GLN A 797 6.24 -93.50 97.25
CA GLN A 797 5.43 -93.89 98.42
C GLN A 797 4.52 -95.09 98.14
N LEU A 798 3.90 -95.15 96.96
CA LEU A 798 3.08 -96.29 96.53
C LEU A 798 3.89 -97.60 96.52
N ASN A 799 5.09 -97.57 95.93
CA ASN A 799 6.01 -98.71 95.89
C ASN A 799 6.48 -99.18 97.28
N GLN A 800 6.53 -98.28 98.26
CA GLN A 800 6.92 -98.62 99.63
C GLN A 800 5.79 -99.32 100.40
N VAL A 801 4.54 -98.87 100.21
CA VAL A 801 3.35 -99.52 100.81
C VAL A 801 3.11 -100.91 100.22
N GLU A 802 3.40 -101.12 98.93
CA GLU A 802 3.31 -102.46 98.31
C GLU A 802 4.37 -103.44 98.86
N LYS A 803 5.56 -102.97 99.22
CA LYS A 803 6.59 -103.80 99.87
C LYS A 803 6.21 -104.20 101.30
N GLU A 804 5.53 -103.34 102.05
CA GLU A 804 5.06 -103.65 103.42
C GLU A 804 3.96 -104.72 103.43
N LEU A 805 3.10 -104.74 102.40
CA LEU A 805 2.03 -105.73 102.24
C LEU A 805 2.60 -107.15 102.01
N ILE A 806 3.60 -107.26 101.13
CA ILE A 806 4.27 -108.53 100.77
C ILE A 806 5.03 -109.13 101.97
N GLY A 807 5.53 -108.29 102.89
CA GLY A 807 6.23 -108.73 104.10
C GLY A 807 5.34 -109.45 105.13
N GLN A 808 4.10 -108.99 105.32
CA GLN A 808 3.18 -109.63 106.29
C GLN A 808 2.55 -110.94 105.79
N GLU A 809 2.41 -111.10 104.47
CA GLU A 809 1.95 -112.36 103.88
C GLU A 809 2.97 -113.51 104.02
N MET A 810 4.28 -113.19 104.11
CA MET A 810 5.33 -114.19 104.31
C MET A 810 5.48 -114.69 105.76
N GLU A 811 5.24 -113.84 106.78
CA GLU A 811 5.23 -114.28 108.19
C GLU A 811 4.10 -115.28 108.49
N LEU A 812 2.96 -115.13 107.80
CA LEU A 812 1.78 -115.99 107.93
C LEU A 812 2.01 -117.40 107.33
N LYS A 813 2.96 -117.52 106.40
CA LYS A 813 3.34 -118.78 105.74
C LYS A 813 4.38 -119.57 106.55
N SER A 814 5.32 -118.88 107.20
CA SER A 814 6.37 -119.46 108.06
C SER A 814 5.83 -120.16 109.32
N ILE A 815 4.72 -119.67 109.88
CA ILE A 815 4.07 -120.26 111.06
C ILE A 815 3.31 -121.55 110.71
N LYS A 816 2.80 -121.66 109.47
CA LYS A 816 2.15 -122.88 108.95
C LYS A 816 3.14 -124.02 108.71
N GLU A 817 4.37 -123.72 108.27
CA GLU A 817 5.39 -124.73 107.95
C GLU A 817 6.07 -125.34 109.19
N LYS A 818 6.25 -124.58 110.29
CA LYS A 818 6.80 -125.13 111.56
C LYS A 818 5.90 -126.19 112.22
N TYR A 819 4.61 -126.18 111.90
CA TYR A 819 3.64 -127.13 112.43
C TYR A 819 3.61 -128.45 111.66
N GLU A 820 3.93 -128.44 110.35
CA GLU A 820 4.07 -129.65 109.55
C GLU A 820 5.32 -130.48 109.94
N TYR A 821 6.38 -129.85 110.44
CA TYR A 821 7.64 -130.53 110.78
C TYR A 821 7.57 -131.43 112.03
N TYR A 822 6.80 -131.07 113.06
CA TYR A 822 6.65 -131.90 114.27
C TYR A 822 5.73 -133.12 114.07
N LYS A 823 4.99 -133.18 112.96
CA LYS A 823 4.04 -134.26 112.66
C LYS A 823 4.69 -135.48 112.00
N ASN A 824 5.88 -135.36 111.40
CA ASN A 824 6.51 -136.44 110.63
C ASN A 824 7.60 -137.23 111.39
N GLN A 825 7.65 -137.19 112.73
CA GLN A 825 8.67 -137.92 113.52
C GLN A 825 8.14 -138.93 114.55
N LYS A 826 6.94 -139.47 114.35
CA LYS A 826 6.57 -140.80 114.87
C LYS A 826 5.58 -141.47 113.90
N LEU A 827 6.20 -142.25 112.99
CA LEU A 827 5.68 -143.11 111.93
C LEU A 827 5.36 -142.43 110.59
#